data_AF-A0A6Y5LE31-F1
#
_entry.id   AF-A0A6Y5LE31-F1
#
_cell.length_a   1.000
_cell.length_b   1.000
_cell.length_c   1.000
_cell.angle_alpha   90.00
_cell.angle_beta   90.00
_cell.angle_gamma   90.00
#
_symmetry.space_group_name_H-M   'P 1'
#
loop_
_entity.id
_entity.type
_entity.pdbx_description
1 polymer ?
#
loop_
_entity_poly.entity_id
_entity_poly.type
_entity_poly.pdbx_seq_one_letter_code
_entity_poly.pdbx_strand_id
1 'polypeptide(L)'
;MKAIDLGNNESVVYGVFPNNDGTFTAMTFTRSKTFKTEAGDNVTGDTAPLPAYAYNVNGELMSEVEKDMTQSVSGKSFAVRFRANWKQPQCVKDVATWQLQEINAELMDPTGYMADIELALSDKEIASRLDKLEMRDVHCYSRDIEKVFPENKRPGIQYVREFTKAWLDTDYIDRGLLVKEWQKGNRVSCIGKPEANDSPEPQKTSVTKADVAVSGVPATKTTYKAIDIRIGCALTKGEITYPITARVVEQGKAIVEADGEEFKRWSATYRITENIQFYDEKTHIEMIRQAPREVVTGSPELRRAYVDNYLSAYGTLDPDQMVFMPKRAPVEHAENLERVRKAGKNLRDMAAGRFKCEEKPQSEDVLADEPATAEAVEQGTTEHHPNPQPLDAQSSVESDKTSREQFSEQLAADRGDFVPGISDPDDPKWVRDDYSASNEGEKTEVAADDATDTADYVDHSEEFSSQPEPETSHSEPVADQNEPETPETEPEPQSHVPDDIQPGIYFGVTNEAYHAGPGVSKSQLDDIAVCPAFYQWRKSAPVDTEKTKALDMGTALHCRLLEPDEFKKRFIIAPEFNRRTTAGKEEEKAFLESCENSGKTVMTSEEGRKLELMYGSVMAHPGCRALLEAEGKTESSIYWTDTETGELCRIRPDKFLTNSPLILDVKKVADMSRFARHVEEFRYHVQAAMYCEGWKAYSGETPRFAFLAVSESIDCGKYPVHLYILEDEHHDIGYSLFRRDLNTYHKCKSSNKWGWGFEIIERPYWARG
;
A
#
# COMPACT_ATOMS: atom_id res chain seq x y z
N MET A 1 59.62 28.96 -13.95
CA MET A 1 58.63 29.08 -15.03
C MET A 1 59.33 29.57 -16.30
N LYS A 2 59.11 28.92 -17.44
CA LYS A 2 59.36 29.49 -18.77
C LYS A 2 58.01 29.95 -19.32
N ALA A 3 57.96 31.14 -19.91
CA ALA A 3 56.80 31.62 -20.65
C ALA A 3 57.00 31.29 -22.14
N ILE A 4 55.94 30.83 -22.78
CA ILE A 4 55.87 30.67 -24.24
C ILE A 4 54.74 31.61 -24.70
N ASP A 5 55.07 32.46 -25.67
CA ASP A 5 54.12 33.39 -26.30
C ASP A 5 53.57 32.73 -27.56
N LEU A 6 52.24 32.66 -27.67
CA LEU A 6 51.53 31.96 -28.75
C LEU A 6 50.96 32.94 -29.79
N GLY A 7 51.19 34.24 -29.66
CA GLY A 7 50.83 35.25 -30.67
C GLY A 7 49.33 35.58 -30.76
N ASN A 8 48.49 34.95 -29.93
CA ASN A 8 47.03 35.09 -29.89
C ASN A 8 46.54 35.80 -28.61
N ASN A 9 47.33 36.73 -28.05
CA ASN A 9 47.08 37.44 -26.78
C ASN A 9 47.03 36.57 -25.50
N GLU A 10 47.31 35.27 -25.59
CA GLU A 10 47.46 34.38 -24.44
C GLU A 10 48.93 34.12 -24.10
N SER A 11 49.23 34.02 -22.80
CA SER A 11 50.54 33.57 -22.31
C SER A 11 50.34 32.39 -21.37
N VAL A 12 51.09 31.31 -21.63
CA VAL A 12 51.00 30.07 -20.84
C VAL A 12 52.13 30.04 -19.81
N VAL A 13 51.76 29.83 -18.54
CA VAL A 13 52.69 29.68 -17.43
C VAL A 13 52.58 28.27 -16.86
N TYR A 14 53.70 27.54 -16.91
CA TYR A 14 53.83 26.16 -16.42
C TYR A 14 54.47 26.16 -15.02
N GLY A 15 53.74 25.65 -14.03
CA GLY A 15 54.23 25.42 -12.66
C GLY A 15 54.18 23.93 -12.31
N VAL A 16 55.23 23.42 -11.64
CA VAL A 16 55.27 22.05 -11.12
C VAL A 16 55.43 22.13 -9.62
N PHE A 17 54.51 21.49 -8.88
CA PHE A 17 54.46 21.54 -7.41
C PHE A 17 54.68 20.15 -6.83
N PRO A 18 55.53 19.98 -5.80
CA PRO A 18 55.63 18.73 -5.07
C PRO A 18 54.39 18.51 -4.19
N ASN A 19 53.89 17.28 -4.18
CA ASN A 19 52.83 16.82 -3.29
C ASN A 19 53.43 16.14 -2.06
N ASN A 20 52.68 16.07 -0.97
CA ASN A 20 53.14 15.47 0.31
C ASN A 20 53.32 13.94 0.26
N ASP A 21 52.95 13.28 -0.83
CA ASP A 21 53.15 11.85 -1.10
C ASP A 21 54.43 11.55 -1.93
N GLY A 22 55.20 12.59 -2.27
CA GLY A 22 56.41 12.47 -3.11
C GLY A 22 56.16 12.51 -4.62
N THR A 23 54.91 12.68 -5.06
CA THR A 23 54.58 12.94 -6.47
C THR A 23 54.70 14.44 -6.81
N PHE A 24 54.64 14.78 -8.10
CA PHE A 24 54.66 16.16 -8.56
C PHE A 24 53.48 16.43 -9.50
N THR A 25 52.67 17.45 -9.20
CA THR A 25 51.59 17.89 -10.08
C THR A 25 52.08 19.05 -10.95
N ALA A 26 52.00 18.87 -12.27
CA ALA A 26 52.19 19.95 -13.24
C ALA A 26 50.85 20.65 -13.51
N MET A 27 50.80 21.98 -13.36
CA MET A 27 49.65 22.80 -13.71
C MET A 27 50.01 23.84 -14.77
N THR A 28 49.13 23.97 -15.75
CA THR A 28 49.14 24.99 -16.81
C THR A 28 48.10 26.05 -16.53
N PHE A 29 48.51 27.31 -16.56
CA PHE A 29 47.59 28.44 -16.50
C PHE A 29 47.77 29.34 -17.72
N THR A 30 46.68 29.60 -18.44
CA THR A 30 46.59 30.68 -19.43
C THR A 30 46.17 31.96 -18.72
N ARG A 31 46.93 33.05 -18.91
CA ARG A 31 46.56 34.38 -18.40
C ARG A 31 46.11 35.27 -19.54
N SER A 32 44.80 35.45 -19.69
CA SER A 32 44.24 36.53 -20.49
C SER A 32 44.39 37.88 -19.77
N LYS A 33 44.70 38.94 -20.52
CA LYS A 33 44.83 40.31 -19.99
C LYS A 33 43.48 41.02 -20.05
N THR A 34 42.75 41.00 -18.93
CA THR A 34 41.72 41.96 -18.48
C THR A 34 41.24 42.99 -19.51
N PHE A 35 39.99 42.87 -19.95
CA PHE A 35 39.21 44.03 -20.39
C PHE A 35 39.00 44.96 -19.19
N LYS A 36 39.24 46.27 -19.39
CA LYS A 36 38.81 47.32 -18.46
C LYS A 36 37.53 47.96 -18.99
N THR A 37 36.50 48.05 -18.16
CA THR A 37 35.41 49.00 -18.35
C THR A 37 35.73 50.27 -17.57
N GLU A 38 36.02 51.37 -18.28
CA GLU A 38 35.97 52.70 -17.69
C GLU A 38 34.55 53.26 -17.79
N ALA A 39 34.16 54.06 -16.80
CA ALA A 39 32.79 54.53 -16.64
C ALA A 39 32.52 55.80 -17.44
N GLY A 40 31.36 55.82 -18.11
CA GLY A 40 30.67 57.03 -18.54
C GLY A 40 31.20 57.73 -19.79
N ASP A 41 30.47 57.60 -20.89
CA ASP A 41 30.04 58.79 -21.63
C ASP A 41 28.81 58.48 -22.51
N ASN A 42 27.88 59.44 -22.59
CA ASN A 42 26.73 59.39 -23.50
C ASN A 42 27.19 59.78 -24.91
N VAL A 43 27.29 58.84 -25.85
CA VAL A 43 27.43 59.15 -27.28
C VAL A 43 26.53 58.25 -28.13
N THR A 44 25.57 58.88 -28.80
CA THR A 44 24.84 58.30 -29.94
C THR A 44 25.74 58.29 -31.18
N GLY A 45 25.99 57.13 -31.79
CA GLY A 45 26.63 57.07 -33.11
C GLY A 45 27.19 55.69 -33.49
N ASP A 46 26.69 55.16 -34.61
CA ASP A 46 27.28 54.16 -35.52
C ASP A 46 28.31 53.16 -34.94
N THR A 47 27.82 51.97 -34.57
CA THR A 47 28.68 50.79 -34.41
C THR A 47 29.24 50.36 -35.76
N ALA A 48 30.57 50.40 -35.90
CA ALA A 48 31.26 49.76 -37.02
C ALA A 48 30.87 48.27 -37.12
N PRO A 49 30.72 47.72 -38.34
CA PRO A 49 30.30 46.33 -38.51
C PRO A 49 31.33 45.39 -37.87
N LEU A 50 30.86 44.52 -36.98
CA LEU A 50 31.69 43.51 -36.34
C LEU A 50 32.26 42.57 -37.42
N PRO A 51 33.53 42.14 -37.30
CA PRO A 51 34.19 41.33 -38.32
C PRO A 51 33.50 39.97 -38.48
N ALA A 52 33.55 39.39 -39.68
CA ALA A 52 32.76 38.21 -40.05
C ALA A 52 32.95 36.97 -39.14
N TYR A 53 34.07 36.86 -38.41
CA TYR A 53 34.30 35.78 -37.44
C TYR A 53 33.50 35.95 -36.14
N ALA A 54 32.89 37.11 -35.90
CA ALA A 54 32.02 37.38 -34.75
C ALA A 54 30.61 36.81 -34.93
N TYR A 55 30.30 36.23 -36.10
CA TYR A 55 29.00 35.63 -36.41
C TYR A 55 29.17 34.16 -36.80
N ASN A 56 28.19 33.32 -36.44
CA ASN A 56 28.18 31.91 -36.82
C ASN A 56 27.74 31.72 -38.29
N VAL A 57 27.70 30.47 -38.76
CA VAL A 57 27.29 30.12 -40.14
C VAL A 57 25.84 30.50 -40.48
N ASN A 58 25.00 30.79 -39.48
CA ASN A 58 23.62 31.24 -39.63
C ASN A 58 23.48 32.77 -39.57
N GLY A 59 24.56 33.51 -39.30
CA GLY A 59 24.56 34.97 -39.15
C GLY A 59 24.25 35.49 -37.74
N GLU A 60 24.19 34.61 -36.74
CA GLU A 60 23.93 34.96 -35.34
C GLU A 60 25.24 35.37 -34.63
N LEU A 61 25.19 36.33 -33.72
CA LEU A 61 26.38 36.84 -33.05
C LEU A 61 26.95 35.78 -32.08
N MET A 62 28.22 35.41 -32.25
CA MET A 62 28.87 34.36 -31.43
C MET A 62 28.81 34.66 -29.93
N SER A 63 28.89 35.93 -29.51
CA SER A 63 28.77 36.32 -28.10
C SER A 63 27.34 36.32 -27.54
N GLU A 64 26.33 36.09 -28.38
CA GLU A 64 24.95 35.78 -27.96
C GLU A 64 24.77 34.26 -27.91
N VAL A 65 25.25 33.53 -28.93
CA VAL A 65 25.30 32.06 -28.95
C VAL A 65 26.04 31.51 -27.72
N GLU A 66 27.17 32.11 -27.33
CA GLU A 66 27.97 31.74 -26.14
C GLU A 66 27.24 31.97 -24.81
N LYS A 67 26.22 32.85 -24.75
CA LYS A 67 25.41 33.02 -23.53
C LYS A 67 24.45 31.84 -23.34
N ASP A 68 23.86 31.38 -24.45
CA ASP A 68 22.90 30.27 -24.44
C ASP A 68 23.59 28.89 -24.52
N MET A 69 24.92 28.85 -24.73
CA MET A 69 25.72 27.64 -24.52
C MET A 69 25.62 27.15 -23.07
N THR A 70 25.03 25.97 -22.92
CA THR A 70 24.90 25.27 -21.64
C THR A 70 26.17 24.51 -21.26
N GLN A 71 26.43 24.42 -19.96
CA GLN A 71 27.52 23.66 -19.37
C GLN A 71 26.99 22.70 -18.31
N SER A 72 27.47 21.46 -18.32
CA SER A 72 27.05 20.48 -17.32
C SER A 72 27.56 20.80 -15.93
N VAL A 73 26.65 20.83 -14.96
CA VAL A 73 26.97 20.95 -13.53
C VAL A 73 27.24 19.60 -12.88
N SER A 74 26.86 18.50 -13.53
CA SER A 74 26.96 17.13 -12.99
C SER A 74 28.37 16.73 -12.51
N GLY A 75 29.42 17.21 -13.17
CA GLY A 75 30.82 16.98 -12.80
C GLY A 75 31.45 18.06 -11.89
N LYS A 76 30.66 18.98 -11.34
CA LYS A 76 31.14 20.07 -10.45
C LYS A 76 30.92 19.71 -8.97
N SER A 77 31.48 20.50 -8.06
CA SER A 77 31.34 20.28 -6.61
C SER A 77 29.87 20.25 -6.18
N PHE A 78 29.55 19.54 -5.10
CA PHE A 78 28.19 19.48 -4.57
C PHE A 78 27.57 20.89 -4.38
N ALA A 79 28.32 21.88 -3.90
CA ALA A 79 27.81 23.23 -3.69
C ALA A 79 27.28 23.88 -4.99
N VAL A 80 27.98 23.70 -6.11
CA VAL A 80 27.53 24.20 -7.43
C VAL A 80 26.30 23.42 -7.92
N ARG A 81 26.29 22.09 -7.73
CA ARG A 81 25.15 21.22 -8.10
C ARG A 81 23.89 21.55 -7.30
N PHE A 82 24.05 21.81 -6.00
CA PHE A 82 23.01 22.20 -5.06
C PHE A 82 22.42 23.57 -5.42
N ARG A 83 23.25 24.60 -5.65
CA ARG A 83 22.80 25.91 -6.12
C ARG A 83 22.09 25.86 -7.47
N ALA A 84 22.63 25.13 -8.44
CA ALA A 84 22.00 24.92 -9.74
C ALA A 84 20.61 24.25 -9.65
N ASN A 85 20.32 23.54 -8.55
CA ASN A 85 19.04 22.89 -8.29
C ASN A 85 18.19 23.57 -7.21
N TRP A 86 18.64 24.71 -6.67
CA TRP A 86 17.88 25.48 -5.68
C TRP A 86 16.67 26.13 -6.35
N LYS A 87 15.48 25.95 -5.76
CA LYS A 87 14.19 26.47 -6.27
C LYS A 87 13.83 26.10 -7.72
N GLN A 88 14.47 25.07 -8.28
CA GLN A 88 14.14 24.59 -9.62
C GLN A 88 12.88 23.71 -9.58
N PRO A 89 12.02 23.76 -10.62
CA PRO A 89 10.85 22.87 -10.70
C PRO A 89 11.21 21.43 -11.08
N GLN A 90 12.41 21.20 -11.60
CA GLN A 90 12.91 19.91 -12.07
C GLN A 90 14.43 19.80 -11.85
N CYS A 91 14.98 18.58 -11.95
CA CYS A 91 16.42 18.34 -11.83
C CYS A 91 17.20 18.97 -12.99
N VAL A 92 18.03 19.97 -12.68
CA VAL A 92 18.87 20.70 -13.64
C VAL A 92 20.27 20.08 -13.69
N LYS A 93 20.63 19.53 -14.86
CA LYS A 93 21.94 18.88 -15.11
C LYS A 93 22.93 19.80 -15.84
N ASP A 94 22.42 20.75 -16.61
CA ASP A 94 23.18 21.70 -17.42
C ASP A 94 22.57 23.10 -17.25
N VAL A 95 23.42 24.12 -17.14
CA VAL A 95 22.99 25.53 -16.95
C VAL A 95 23.66 26.41 -18.00
N ALA A 96 23.05 27.56 -18.34
CA ALA A 96 23.67 28.52 -19.25
C ALA A 96 25.01 29.04 -18.68
N THR A 97 25.96 29.39 -19.55
CA THR A 97 27.30 29.81 -19.12
C THR A 97 27.28 31.02 -18.17
N TRP A 98 26.34 31.94 -18.36
CA TRP A 98 26.14 33.08 -17.44
C TRP A 98 25.57 32.67 -16.08
N GLN A 99 24.61 31.74 -16.04
CA GLN A 99 24.05 31.21 -14.77
C GLN A 99 25.13 30.50 -13.95
N LEU A 100 26.04 29.78 -14.61
CA LEU A 100 27.18 29.17 -13.93
C LEU A 100 28.12 30.23 -13.32
N GLN A 101 28.34 31.36 -13.98
CA GLN A 101 29.14 32.46 -13.43
C GLN A 101 28.46 33.09 -12.22
N GLU A 102 27.15 33.30 -12.28
CA GLU A 102 26.33 33.81 -11.18
C GLU A 102 26.38 32.87 -9.96
N ILE A 103 26.12 31.57 -10.15
CA ILE A 103 26.24 30.55 -9.08
C ILE A 103 27.63 30.57 -8.42
N ASN A 104 28.71 30.67 -9.20
CA ASN A 104 30.07 30.74 -8.65
C ASN A 104 30.36 32.06 -7.93
N ALA A 105 29.70 33.16 -8.30
CA ALA A 105 29.81 34.43 -7.58
C ALA A 105 29.03 34.38 -6.25
N GLU A 106 27.82 33.82 -6.25
CA GLU A 106 27.01 33.64 -5.04
C GLU A 106 27.68 32.73 -3.99
N LEU A 107 28.35 31.65 -4.44
CA LEU A 107 29.11 30.75 -3.56
C LEU A 107 30.34 31.42 -2.91
N MET A 108 30.73 32.61 -3.37
CA MET A 108 31.84 33.40 -2.83
C MET A 108 31.34 34.56 -1.96
N ASP A 109 30.03 34.75 -1.82
CA ASP A 109 29.42 35.70 -0.89
C ASP A 109 29.26 35.06 0.50
N PRO A 110 29.97 35.52 1.54
CA PRO A 110 29.83 35.00 2.90
C PRO A 110 28.57 35.49 3.62
N THR A 111 27.66 36.19 2.93
CA THR A 111 26.47 36.82 3.51
C THR A 111 25.16 36.17 3.02
N GLY A 112 24.04 36.54 3.67
CA GLY A 112 22.71 36.04 3.30
C GLY A 112 22.25 34.76 4.00
N TYR A 113 21.23 34.12 3.43
CA TYR A 113 20.55 32.94 3.98
C TYR A 113 21.31 31.64 3.68
N MET A 114 21.78 31.48 2.44
CA MET A 114 22.42 30.25 1.95
C MET A 114 23.81 30.01 2.56
N ALA A 115 24.55 31.06 2.94
CA ALA A 115 25.88 30.94 3.53
C ALA A 115 25.92 30.06 4.80
N ASP A 116 24.89 30.14 5.66
CA ASP A 116 24.80 29.29 6.87
C ASP A 116 24.51 27.82 6.52
N ILE A 117 23.77 27.57 5.42
CA ILE A 117 23.52 26.22 4.88
C ILE A 117 24.81 25.68 4.26
N GLU A 118 25.43 26.41 3.35
CA GLU A 118 26.67 26.00 2.67
C GLU A 118 27.80 25.70 3.66
N LEU A 119 27.92 26.48 4.74
CA LEU A 119 28.85 26.23 5.86
C LEU A 119 28.48 25.02 6.73
N ALA A 120 27.20 24.64 6.79
CA ALA A 120 26.78 23.38 7.39
C ALA A 120 27.22 22.19 6.52
N LEU A 121 27.06 22.31 5.20
CA LEU A 121 27.31 21.26 4.20
C LEU A 121 28.80 21.10 3.84
N SER A 122 29.62 22.13 4.06
CA SER A 122 31.08 22.06 3.94
C SER A 122 31.77 21.30 5.08
N ASP A 123 31.02 20.76 6.04
CA ASP A 123 31.57 19.84 7.04
C ASP A 123 32.17 18.59 6.35
N LYS A 124 33.39 18.22 6.74
CA LYS A 124 34.18 17.20 6.02
C LYS A 124 33.50 15.83 5.95
N GLU A 125 32.75 15.45 6.98
CA GLU A 125 32.03 14.18 7.02
C GLU A 125 30.85 14.21 6.06
N ILE A 126 30.04 15.28 6.16
CA ILE A 126 28.84 15.51 5.35
C ILE A 126 29.19 15.69 3.87
N ALA A 127 30.14 16.57 3.54
CA ALA A 127 30.60 16.83 2.18
C ALA A 127 31.04 15.55 1.46
N SER A 128 31.77 14.66 2.15
CA SER A 128 32.25 13.38 1.57
C SER A 128 31.13 12.39 1.21
N ARG A 129 29.94 12.56 1.78
CA ARG A 129 28.72 11.81 1.45
C ARG A 129 27.92 12.54 0.37
N LEU A 130 27.74 13.85 0.51
CA LEU A 130 27.01 14.71 -0.45
C LEU A 130 27.65 14.73 -1.84
N ASP A 131 28.98 14.76 -1.96
CA ASP A 131 29.66 14.75 -3.26
C ASP A 131 29.39 13.46 -4.06
N LYS A 132 29.01 12.36 -3.40
CA LYS A 132 28.65 11.08 -4.05
C LYS A 132 27.19 10.99 -4.49
N LEU A 133 26.36 11.99 -4.17
CA LEU A 133 24.96 12.00 -4.59
C LEU A 133 24.85 12.23 -6.10
N GLU A 134 23.96 11.47 -6.74
CA GLU A 134 23.55 11.69 -8.11
C GLU A 134 22.73 12.98 -8.25
N MET A 135 22.69 13.58 -9.44
CA MET A 135 21.99 14.86 -9.66
C MET A 135 20.52 14.84 -9.21
N ARG A 136 19.84 13.69 -9.31
CA ARG A 136 18.47 13.50 -8.82
C ARG A 136 18.38 13.64 -7.29
N ASP A 137 19.28 13.00 -6.55
CA ASP A 137 19.34 13.12 -5.10
C ASP A 137 19.72 14.54 -4.66
N VAL A 138 20.62 15.21 -5.37
CA VAL A 138 20.96 16.63 -5.11
C VAL A 138 19.72 17.52 -5.26
N HIS A 139 18.89 17.31 -6.29
CA HIS A 139 17.64 18.04 -6.50
C HIS A 139 16.58 17.73 -5.44
N CYS A 140 16.37 16.44 -5.11
CA CYS A 140 15.47 16.06 -4.01
C CYS A 140 15.90 16.70 -2.68
N TYR A 141 17.20 16.68 -2.39
CA TYR A 141 17.78 17.26 -1.20
C TYR A 141 17.64 18.79 -1.14
N SER A 142 17.86 19.52 -2.24
CA SER A 142 17.69 20.99 -2.26
C SER A 142 16.26 21.41 -1.92
N ARG A 143 15.28 20.75 -2.54
CA ARG A 143 13.84 20.93 -2.27
C ARG A 143 13.46 20.54 -0.84
N ASP A 144 14.05 19.49 -0.29
CA ASP A 144 13.75 19.01 1.06
C ASP A 144 14.38 19.90 2.14
N ILE A 145 15.56 20.48 1.87
CA ILE A 145 16.15 21.55 2.68
C ILE A 145 15.26 22.80 2.67
N GLU A 146 14.78 23.26 1.52
CA GLU A 146 13.88 24.42 1.41
C GLU A 146 12.57 24.21 2.20
N LYS A 147 12.04 22.99 2.23
CA LYS A 147 10.84 22.64 3.00
C LYS A 147 11.05 22.67 4.51
N VAL A 148 12.20 22.19 5.00
CA VAL A 148 12.51 22.12 6.44
C VAL A 148 13.04 23.46 6.97
N PHE A 149 13.79 24.16 6.14
CA PHE A 149 14.38 25.47 6.41
C PHE A 149 13.83 26.45 5.35
N PRO A 150 12.77 27.21 5.68
CA PRO A 150 12.28 28.28 4.82
C PRO A 150 13.06 29.59 5.02
N GLU A 151 13.23 30.36 3.93
CA GLU A 151 14.02 31.62 3.90
C GLU A 151 13.55 32.71 4.88
N ASN A 152 12.32 32.63 5.39
CA ASN A 152 11.80 33.56 6.40
C ASN A 152 12.50 33.46 7.77
N LYS A 153 13.36 32.45 7.98
CA LYS A 153 14.12 32.25 9.22
C LYS A 153 15.51 31.69 8.92
N ARG A 154 16.56 32.43 9.32
CA ARG A 154 17.95 31.97 9.21
C ARG A 154 18.13 30.65 9.97
N PRO A 155 18.61 29.56 9.32
CA PRO A 155 18.65 28.24 9.93
C PRO A 155 19.87 28.12 10.86
N GLY A 156 19.71 27.41 11.97
CA GLY A 156 20.84 27.09 12.83
C GLY A 156 21.73 26.04 12.15
N ILE A 157 23.00 26.38 11.89
CA ILE A 157 24.01 25.53 11.22
C ILE A 157 24.00 24.09 11.76
N GLN A 158 23.92 23.92 13.08
CA GLN A 158 23.85 22.61 13.74
C GLN A 158 22.62 21.78 13.32
N TYR A 159 21.44 22.40 13.23
CA TYR A 159 20.22 21.71 12.79
C TYR A 159 20.27 21.33 11.31
N VAL A 160 20.92 22.14 10.46
CA VAL A 160 21.14 21.78 9.05
C VAL A 160 22.04 20.54 8.98
N ARG A 161 23.12 20.48 9.77
CA ARG A 161 24.00 19.29 9.84
C ARG A 161 23.26 18.04 10.33
N GLU A 162 22.50 18.15 11.41
CA GLU A 162 21.70 17.05 11.96
C GLU A 162 20.65 16.53 10.96
N PHE A 163 19.93 17.44 10.29
CA PHE A 163 19.00 17.07 9.23
C PHE A 163 19.71 16.39 8.06
N THR A 164 20.85 16.92 7.64
CA THR A 164 21.61 16.37 6.49
C THR A 164 22.11 14.97 6.77
N LYS A 165 22.62 14.71 7.99
CA LYS A 165 22.99 13.35 8.40
C LYS A 165 21.77 12.44 8.39
N ALA A 166 20.68 12.82 9.08
CA ALA A 166 19.44 12.06 9.10
C ALA A 166 18.88 11.78 7.69
N TRP A 167 18.93 12.73 6.76
CA TRP A 167 18.45 12.57 5.38
C TRP A 167 19.33 11.64 4.55
N LEU A 168 20.66 11.71 4.74
CA LEU A 168 21.63 10.81 4.11
C LEU A 168 21.60 9.39 4.69
N ASP A 169 21.15 9.24 5.94
CA ASP A 169 20.96 7.98 6.66
C ASP A 169 19.57 7.37 6.46
N THR A 170 18.61 8.15 5.97
CA THR A 170 17.22 7.72 5.71
C THR A 170 17.04 7.22 4.28
N ASP A 171 16.39 6.07 4.16
CA ASP A 171 15.95 5.43 2.92
C ASP A 171 15.13 6.42 2.05
N TYR A 172 15.24 6.34 0.72
CA TYR A 172 14.63 7.31 -0.18
C TYR A 172 13.09 7.38 -0.02
N ILE A 173 12.46 6.26 0.31
CA ILE A 173 11.02 6.13 0.59
C ILE A 173 10.64 6.92 1.86
N ASP A 174 11.48 6.87 2.88
CA ASP A 174 11.23 7.40 4.22
C ASP A 174 11.65 8.88 4.36
N ARG A 175 12.46 9.43 3.43
CA ARG A 175 12.85 10.86 3.42
C ARG A 175 11.64 11.80 3.42
N GLY A 176 10.56 11.44 2.74
CA GLY A 176 9.31 12.22 2.73
C GLY A 176 8.60 12.27 4.10
N LEU A 177 8.82 11.27 4.97
CA LEU A 177 8.35 11.25 6.35
C LEU A 177 9.30 12.06 7.25
N LEU A 178 10.62 11.89 7.08
CA LEU A 178 11.65 12.66 7.77
C LEU A 178 11.42 14.18 7.60
N VAL A 179 11.21 14.65 6.37
CA VAL A 179 10.90 16.07 6.08
C VAL A 179 9.68 16.56 6.86
N LYS A 180 8.59 15.77 6.91
CA LYS A 180 7.36 16.15 7.62
C LYS A 180 7.57 16.26 9.14
N GLU A 181 8.35 15.35 9.74
CA GLU A 181 8.69 15.45 11.16
C GLU A 181 9.58 16.66 11.44
N TRP A 182 10.58 16.90 10.61
CA TRP A 182 11.45 18.07 10.74
C TRP A 182 10.71 19.41 10.51
N GLN A 183 9.68 19.44 9.65
CA GLN A 183 8.78 20.59 9.49
C GLN A 183 7.92 20.86 10.73
N LYS A 184 7.45 19.81 11.44
CA LYS A 184 6.74 19.95 12.72
C LYS A 184 7.65 20.42 13.87
N GLY A 185 8.97 20.39 13.67
CA GLY A 185 9.97 20.69 14.69
C GLY A 185 10.56 19.46 15.39
N ASN A 186 10.13 18.24 15.02
CA ASN A 186 10.64 16.99 15.57
C ASN A 186 11.99 16.66 14.91
N ARG A 187 13.08 16.86 15.66
CA ARG A 187 14.48 16.70 15.21
C ARG A 187 14.92 15.22 15.27
N VAL A 188 14.24 14.35 14.54
CA VAL A 188 14.51 12.90 14.55
C VAL A 188 15.74 12.54 13.70
N SER A 189 16.57 11.62 14.18
CA SER A 189 17.82 11.20 13.51
C SER A 189 17.65 10.08 12.49
N CYS A 190 16.58 9.28 12.58
CA CYS A 190 16.29 8.18 11.67
C CYS A 190 14.80 7.81 11.71
N ILE A 191 14.34 7.07 10.70
CA ILE A 191 13.00 6.47 10.62
C ILE A 191 13.12 4.96 10.91
N GLY A 192 12.41 4.46 11.92
CA GLY A 192 12.59 3.09 12.43
C GLY A 192 11.79 2.03 11.66
N LYS A 193 12.49 1.00 11.15
CA LYS A 193 11.91 -0.28 10.67
C LYS A 193 12.14 -1.37 11.73
N PRO A 194 11.13 -2.18 12.12
CA PRO A 194 11.33 -3.29 13.05
C PRO A 194 11.64 -4.61 12.32
N GLU A 195 12.74 -5.27 12.69
CA GLU A 195 13.05 -6.66 12.33
C GLU A 195 12.80 -7.62 13.52
N ALA A 196 12.70 -8.91 13.24
CA ALA A 196 12.16 -9.91 14.16
C ALA A 196 13.23 -10.73 14.92
N ASN A 197 12.88 -11.07 16.17
CA ASN A 197 13.47 -12.10 17.04
C ASN A 197 14.95 -11.96 17.42
N ASP A 198 15.20 -11.67 18.71
CA ASP A 198 15.70 -12.72 19.62
C ASP A 198 15.45 -12.37 21.10
N SER A 199 15.17 -13.37 21.93
CA SER A 199 14.93 -13.21 23.38
C SER A 199 16.16 -13.60 24.21
N PRO A 200 16.59 -12.75 25.16
CA PRO A 200 17.36 -13.23 26.31
C PRO A 200 16.75 -12.81 27.66
N GLU A 201 16.77 -13.75 28.61
CA GLU A 201 16.40 -13.58 30.03
C GLU A 201 17.50 -12.83 30.85
N PRO A 202 17.24 -12.42 32.12
CA PRO A 202 17.59 -11.06 32.55
C PRO A 202 18.69 -10.93 33.62
N GLN A 203 19.46 -9.82 33.60
CA GLN A 203 20.24 -9.38 34.77
C GLN A 203 20.25 -7.85 35.02
N LYS A 204 19.48 -7.44 36.04
CA LYS A 204 19.78 -6.44 37.10
C LYS A 204 20.45 -5.09 36.77
N THR A 205 19.59 -4.08 36.61
CA THR A 205 19.54 -2.80 37.37
C THR A 205 20.82 -2.03 37.74
N SER A 206 20.92 -0.78 37.26
CA SER A 206 21.16 0.38 38.16
C SER A 206 20.60 1.72 37.61
N VAL A 207 19.89 2.41 38.50
CA VAL A 207 19.19 3.72 38.42
C VAL A 207 20.19 4.84 38.01
N THR A 208 19.91 5.88 37.18
CA THR A 208 18.94 6.98 37.41
C THR A 208 18.83 7.95 36.22
N LYS A 209 17.64 8.15 35.63
CA LYS A 209 16.96 9.45 35.32
C LYS A 209 15.71 9.20 34.46
N ALA A 210 14.75 10.12 34.50
CA ALA A 210 13.42 9.91 33.99
C ALA A 210 13.27 10.32 32.52
N ASP A 211 13.14 9.33 31.64
CA ASP A 211 12.64 9.49 30.27
C ASP A 211 11.26 8.83 30.14
N VAL A 212 10.37 9.45 29.37
CA VAL A 212 9.00 8.96 29.15
C VAL A 212 9.04 7.79 28.17
N ALA A 213 8.91 6.58 28.68
CA ALA A 213 8.86 5.37 27.88
C ALA A 213 7.57 5.31 27.04
N VAL A 214 7.67 5.61 25.75
CA VAL A 214 6.62 5.32 24.76
C VAL A 214 6.73 3.85 24.37
N SER A 215 5.65 3.11 24.56
CA SER A 215 5.56 1.67 24.31
C SER A 215 5.61 1.39 22.80
N GLY A 216 6.68 0.77 22.32
CA GLY A 216 6.89 0.38 20.92
C GLY A 216 6.06 -0.81 20.45
N VAL A 217 4.74 -0.76 20.65
CA VAL A 217 3.77 -1.72 20.09
C VAL A 217 3.19 -1.10 18.82
N PRO A 218 3.09 -1.81 17.69
CA PRO A 218 2.37 -1.31 16.52
C PRO A 218 0.94 -0.95 16.94
N ALA A 219 0.54 0.30 16.73
CA ALA A 219 -0.77 0.79 17.09
C ALA A 219 -1.85 -0.08 16.43
N THR A 220 -2.48 -0.96 17.20
CA THR A 220 -3.61 -1.75 16.71
C THR A 220 -4.87 -0.90 16.87
N LYS A 221 -5.73 -0.88 15.83
CA LYS A 221 -7.00 -0.16 15.87
C LYS A 221 -7.80 -0.64 17.08
N THR A 222 -8.07 0.28 18.02
CA THR A 222 -8.74 -0.03 19.28
C THR A 222 -10.07 -0.70 19.01
N THR A 223 -10.20 -1.94 19.45
CA THR A 223 -11.40 -2.77 19.22
C THR A 223 -12.46 -2.45 20.26
N TYR A 224 -13.73 -2.70 19.93
CA TYR A 224 -14.81 -2.61 20.92
C TYR A 224 -14.60 -3.55 22.12
N LYS A 225 -13.87 -4.66 21.96
CA LYS A 225 -13.47 -5.53 23.08
C LYS A 225 -12.50 -4.84 24.05
N ALA A 226 -11.55 -4.05 23.54
CA ALA A 226 -10.66 -3.24 24.37
C ALA A 226 -11.45 -2.11 25.07
N ILE A 227 -12.39 -1.48 24.36
CA ILE A 227 -13.29 -0.46 24.91
C ILE A 227 -14.18 -1.04 26.02
N ASP A 228 -14.79 -2.21 25.81
CA ASP A 228 -15.61 -2.88 26.82
C ASP A 228 -14.80 -3.17 28.09
N ILE A 229 -13.52 -3.57 27.97
CA ILE A 229 -12.59 -3.70 29.11
C ILE A 229 -12.33 -2.33 29.77
N ARG A 230 -12.10 -1.24 29.02
CA ARG A 230 -11.94 0.12 29.58
C ARG A 230 -13.19 0.58 30.36
N ILE A 231 -14.39 0.29 29.86
CA ILE A 231 -15.67 0.53 30.56
C ILE A 231 -15.70 -0.29 31.86
N GLY A 232 -15.38 -1.59 31.81
CA GLY A 232 -15.26 -2.45 32.99
C GLY A 232 -14.28 -1.89 34.04
N CYS A 233 -13.08 -1.46 33.62
CA CYS A 233 -12.09 -0.82 34.49
C CYS A 233 -12.66 0.43 35.17
N ALA A 234 -13.40 1.28 34.45
CA ALA A 234 -13.99 2.50 35.00
C ALA A 234 -15.00 2.22 36.12
N LEU A 235 -15.79 1.15 35.97
CA LEU A 235 -16.81 0.69 36.92
C LEU A 235 -16.24 -0.04 38.15
N THR A 236 -14.91 -0.20 38.26
CA THR A 236 -14.29 -0.82 39.44
C THR A 236 -14.41 0.05 40.70
N LYS A 237 -14.62 -0.61 41.84
CA LYS A 237 -14.71 0.02 43.17
C LYS A 237 -13.31 0.28 43.73
N GLY A 238 -12.97 1.55 43.91
CA GLY A 238 -11.67 2.00 44.43
C GLY A 238 -11.18 3.24 43.68
N GLU A 239 -10.01 3.73 44.04
CA GLU A 239 -9.29 4.79 43.30
C GLU A 239 -8.44 4.14 42.19
N ILE A 240 -8.40 4.75 41.00
CA ILE A 240 -7.63 4.25 39.86
C ILE A 240 -6.38 5.11 39.71
N THR A 241 -5.22 4.48 39.82
CA THR A 241 -3.91 5.09 39.52
C THR A 241 -3.51 4.78 38.09
N TYR A 242 -2.83 5.73 37.44
CA TYR A 242 -2.24 5.56 36.11
C TYR A 242 -0.72 5.38 36.22
N PRO A 243 -0.08 4.46 35.46
CA PRO A 243 -0.70 3.51 34.52
C PRO A 243 -1.56 2.44 35.23
N ILE A 244 -2.57 1.92 34.54
CA ILE A 244 -3.55 1.01 35.13
C ILE A 244 -2.87 -0.30 35.55
N THR A 245 -3.08 -0.70 36.81
CA THR A 245 -2.54 -1.97 37.32
C THR A 245 -3.28 -3.17 36.75
N ALA A 246 -2.57 -4.29 36.53
CA ALA A 246 -3.16 -5.53 36.03
C ALA A 246 -4.39 -6.00 36.84
N ARG A 247 -4.38 -5.77 38.17
CA ARG A 247 -5.52 -6.04 39.05
C ARG A 247 -6.80 -5.30 38.66
N VAL A 248 -6.69 -4.03 38.26
CA VAL A 248 -7.86 -3.23 37.80
C VAL A 248 -8.35 -3.76 36.45
N VAL A 249 -7.45 -4.20 35.57
CA VAL A 249 -7.81 -4.84 34.29
C VAL A 249 -8.52 -6.18 34.49
N GLU A 250 -8.08 -7.01 35.44
CA GLU A 250 -8.76 -8.26 35.82
C GLU A 250 -10.15 -8.00 36.40
N GLN A 251 -10.27 -7.04 37.33
CA GLN A 251 -11.58 -6.63 37.87
C GLN A 251 -12.50 -6.06 36.79
N GLY A 252 -11.96 -5.30 35.83
CA GLY A 252 -12.71 -4.78 34.69
C GLY A 252 -13.23 -5.89 33.78
N LYS A 253 -12.41 -6.89 33.46
CA LYS A 253 -12.83 -8.09 32.71
C LYS A 253 -13.96 -8.84 33.41
N ALA A 254 -13.87 -9.03 34.73
CA ALA A 254 -14.94 -9.67 35.51
C ALA A 254 -16.26 -8.88 35.50
N ILE A 255 -16.22 -7.54 35.43
CA ILE A 255 -17.42 -6.69 35.28
C ILE A 255 -18.05 -6.83 33.88
N VAL A 256 -17.23 -6.94 32.84
CA VAL A 256 -17.70 -7.22 31.46
C VAL A 256 -18.35 -8.59 31.37
N GLU A 257 -17.73 -9.61 31.97
CA GLU A 257 -18.23 -10.99 31.99
C GLU A 257 -19.51 -11.16 32.82
N ALA A 258 -19.63 -10.42 33.93
CA ALA A 258 -20.87 -10.34 34.72
C ALA A 258 -22.03 -9.61 34.00
N ASP A 259 -21.76 -8.98 32.85
CA ASP A 259 -22.74 -8.41 31.91
C ASP A 259 -23.82 -7.53 32.57
N GLY A 260 -23.40 -6.72 33.55
CA GLY A 260 -24.30 -5.91 34.37
C GLY A 260 -25.00 -4.77 33.62
N GLU A 261 -26.16 -4.31 34.11
CA GLU A 261 -26.95 -3.28 33.43
C GLU A 261 -26.20 -1.96 33.19
N GLU A 262 -25.37 -1.52 34.14
CA GLU A 262 -24.59 -0.29 34.01
C GLU A 262 -23.53 -0.40 32.89
N PHE A 263 -22.86 -1.55 32.82
CA PHE A 263 -21.94 -1.88 31.73
C PHE A 263 -22.67 -1.91 30.38
N LYS A 264 -23.83 -2.59 30.29
CA LYS A 264 -24.68 -2.62 29.09
C LYS A 264 -25.08 -1.24 28.61
N ARG A 265 -25.51 -0.36 29.53
CA ARG A 265 -25.91 1.03 29.24
C ARG A 265 -24.76 1.85 28.66
N TRP A 266 -23.54 1.68 29.17
CA TRP A 266 -22.34 2.35 28.64
C TRP A 266 -21.86 1.76 27.31
N SER A 267 -21.76 0.43 27.18
CA SER A 267 -21.34 -0.23 25.93
C SER A 267 -22.29 0.09 24.78
N ALA A 268 -23.60 0.08 25.02
CA ALA A 268 -24.60 0.50 24.03
C ALA A 268 -24.43 1.97 23.59
N THR A 269 -24.16 2.89 24.52
CA THR A 269 -23.90 4.30 24.18
C THR A 269 -22.58 4.45 23.41
N TYR A 270 -21.51 3.75 23.78
CA TYR A 270 -20.22 3.83 23.07
C TYR A 270 -20.30 3.26 21.66
N ARG A 271 -21.01 2.14 21.43
CA ARG A 271 -21.17 1.52 20.10
C ARG A 271 -21.87 2.42 19.06
N ILE A 272 -22.58 3.46 19.51
CA ILE A 272 -23.29 4.44 18.67
C ILE A 272 -22.68 5.85 18.77
N THR A 273 -21.57 6.03 19.48
CA THR A 273 -20.80 7.28 19.51
C THR A 273 -19.74 7.23 18.42
N GLU A 274 -19.81 8.13 17.45
CA GLU A 274 -18.83 8.18 16.38
C GLU A 274 -17.41 8.47 16.90
N ASN A 275 -16.42 7.80 16.33
CA ASN A 275 -15.01 8.06 16.58
C ASN A 275 -14.56 7.85 18.05
N ILE A 276 -15.37 7.18 18.87
CA ILE A 276 -15.07 6.93 20.30
C ILE A 276 -13.75 6.17 20.48
N GLN A 277 -13.41 5.24 19.58
CA GLN A 277 -12.23 4.38 19.67
C GLN A 277 -10.87 5.11 19.55
N PHE A 278 -10.86 6.39 19.18
CA PHE A 278 -9.62 7.15 18.98
C PHE A 278 -9.24 8.04 20.18
N TYR A 279 -9.97 7.95 21.29
CA TYR A 279 -9.62 8.63 22.54
C TYR A 279 -8.77 7.74 23.45
N ASP A 280 -7.97 8.36 24.30
CA ASP A 280 -7.04 7.65 25.18
C ASP A 280 -7.76 6.90 26.31
N GLU A 281 -7.07 5.91 26.88
CA GLU A 281 -7.60 5.08 27.97
C GLU A 281 -8.07 5.92 29.17
N LYS A 282 -7.36 7.02 29.46
CA LYS A 282 -7.68 7.95 30.53
C LYS A 282 -9.01 8.68 30.28
N THR A 283 -9.23 9.24 29.09
CA THR A 283 -10.47 9.93 28.71
C THR A 283 -11.68 9.02 28.94
N HIS A 284 -11.62 7.77 28.51
CA HIS A 284 -12.74 6.82 28.68
C HIS A 284 -13.09 6.56 30.15
N ILE A 285 -12.08 6.37 30.99
CA ILE A 285 -12.26 6.00 32.40
C ILE A 285 -12.71 7.21 33.22
N GLU A 286 -12.11 8.37 33.01
CA GLU A 286 -12.51 9.60 33.69
C GLU A 286 -13.92 10.03 33.30
N MET A 287 -14.30 9.92 32.01
CA MET A 287 -15.65 10.26 31.53
C MET A 287 -16.75 9.48 32.26
N ILE A 288 -16.58 8.16 32.40
CA ILE A 288 -17.55 7.29 33.08
C ILE A 288 -17.59 7.59 34.58
N ARG A 289 -16.42 7.79 35.22
CA ARG A 289 -16.32 7.99 36.67
C ARG A 289 -16.75 9.37 37.14
N GLN A 290 -16.71 10.38 36.26
CA GLN A 290 -17.23 11.72 36.51
C GLN A 290 -18.71 11.87 36.12
N ALA A 291 -19.33 10.84 35.53
CA ALA A 291 -20.71 10.91 35.09
C ALA A 291 -21.67 11.10 36.29
N PRO A 292 -22.54 12.13 36.27
CA PRO A 292 -23.60 12.27 37.26
C PRO A 292 -24.49 11.02 37.29
N ARG A 293 -25.02 10.67 38.47
CA ARG A 293 -25.86 9.48 38.63
C ARG A 293 -27.09 9.54 37.70
N GLU A 294 -27.62 10.73 37.52
CA GLU A 294 -28.74 11.08 36.64
C GLU A 294 -28.43 10.77 35.17
N VAL A 295 -27.17 10.90 34.74
CA VAL A 295 -26.71 10.50 33.40
C VAL A 295 -26.64 8.98 33.32
N VAL A 296 -26.00 8.31 34.29
CA VAL A 296 -25.86 6.85 34.31
C VAL A 296 -27.22 6.15 34.26
N THR A 297 -28.15 6.56 35.15
CA THR A 297 -29.49 5.96 35.23
C THR A 297 -30.51 6.55 34.26
N GLY A 298 -30.19 7.67 33.61
CA GLY A 298 -31.10 8.40 32.74
C GLY A 298 -31.30 7.80 31.34
N SER A 299 -31.96 8.59 30.50
CA SER A 299 -32.29 8.21 29.12
C SER A 299 -31.03 8.01 28.25
N PRO A 300 -31.07 7.14 27.22
CA PRO A 300 -29.95 6.95 26.30
C PRO A 300 -29.48 8.25 25.64
N GLU A 301 -30.39 9.19 25.39
CA GLU A 301 -30.16 10.49 24.76
C GLU A 301 -29.34 11.38 25.69
N LEU A 302 -29.65 11.39 26.99
CA LEU A 302 -28.90 12.12 28.00
C LEU A 302 -27.47 11.55 28.16
N ARG A 303 -27.30 10.21 28.09
CA ARG A 303 -25.97 9.59 28.07
C ARG A 303 -25.17 9.96 26.82
N ARG A 304 -25.78 9.89 25.63
CA ARG A 304 -25.13 10.29 24.37
C ARG A 304 -24.69 11.76 24.44
N ALA A 305 -25.61 12.66 24.82
CA ALA A 305 -25.30 14.08 24.97
C ALA A 305 -24.17 14.32 25.98
N TYR A 306 -24.14 13.62 27.12
CA TYR A 306 -23.03 13.72 28.07
C TYR A 306 -21.69 13.29 27.44
N VAL A 307 -21.65 12.16 26.74
CA VAL A 307 -20.43 11.67 26.06
C VAL A 307 -19.94 12.69 25.03
N ASP A 308 -20.81 13.15 24.12
CA ASP A 308 -20.43 14.09 23.06
C ASP A 308 -19.88 15.42 23.61
N ASN A 309 -20.48 15.93 24.69
CA ASN A 309 -20.00 17.14 25.35
C ASN A 309 -18.72 16.89 26.16
N TYR A 310 -18.55 15.74 26.80
CA TYR A 310 -17.33 15.40 27.54
C TYR A 310 -16.13 15.27 26.60
N LEU A 311 -16.28 14.53 25.49
CA LEU A 311 -15.26 14.40 24.46
C LEU A 311 -14.91 15.77 23.84
N SER A 312 -15.91 16.63 23.62
CA SER A 312 -15.69 17.98 23.07
C SER A 312 -15.01 18.96 24.04
N ALA A 313 -15.12 18.75 25.36
CA ALA A 313 -14.55 19.64 26.37
C ALA A 313 -13.21 19.16 26.96
N TYR A 314 -13.06 17.85 27.12
CA TYR A 314 -11.97 17.21 27.87
C TYR A 314 -11.34 16.01 27.16
N GLY A 315 -11.86 15.60 25.99
CA GLY A 315 -11.38 14.41 25.29
C GLY A 315 -9.97 14.57 24.74
N THR A 316 -9.07 13.69 25.15
CA THR A 316 -7.71 13.59 24.60
C THR A 316 -7.66 12.46 23.57
N LEU A 317 -7.27 12.78 22.33
CA LEU A 317 -7.07 11.76 21.29
C LEU A 317 -5.79 10.98 21.58
N ASP A 318 -5.88 9.67 21.41
CA ASP A 318 -4.76 8.74 21.52
C ASP A 318 -3.88 8.89 20.27
N PRO A 319 -2.61 9.35 20.37
CA PRO A 319 -1.74 9.58 19.22
C PRO A 319 -1.54 8.35 18.34
N ASP A 320 -1.54 7.16 18.96
CA ASP A 320 -1.37 5.88 18.26
C ASP A 320 -2.63 5.55 17.46
N GLN A 321 -3.81 5.96 17.95
CA GLN A 321 -5.10 5.74 17.28
C GLN A 321 -5.43 6.82 16.24
N MET A 322 -4.87 8.03 16.37
CA MET A 322 -5.08 9.13 15.41
C MET A 322 -4.68 8.77 13.97
N VAL A 323 -3.74 7.84 13.78
CA VAL A 323 -3.34 7.31 12.46
C VAL A 323 -4.51 6.69 11.70
N PHE A 324 -5.51 6.16 12.42
CA PHE A 324 -6.70 5.50 11.86
C PHE A 324 -7.93 6.41 11.78
N MET A 325 -7.82 7.70 12.15
CA MET A 325 -8.94 8.63 12.11
C MET A 325 -9.25 9.09 10.67
N PRO A 326 -10.53 9.12 10.25
CA PRO A 326 -10.92 9.80 9.01
C PRO A 326 -10.51 11.28 9.05
N LYS A 327 -9.97 11.79 7.93
CA LYS A 327 -9.61 13.21 7.79
C LYS A 327 -10.87 14.07 7.95
N ARG A 328 -10.96 14.81 9.07
CA ARG A 328 -11.99 15.83 9.28
C ARG A 328 -11.63 17.10 8.51
N ALA A 329 -12.64 17.84 8.06
CA ALA A 329 -12.44 19.18 7.52
C ALA A 329 -11.74 20.07 8.58
N PRO A 330 -10.83 20.97 8.18
CA PRO A 330 -10.24 21.92 9.11
C PRO A 330 -11.35 22.83 9.67
N VAL A 331 -11.47 22.87 10.99
CA VAL A 331 -12.42 23.74 11.71
C VAL A 331 -11.65 24.97 12.18
N GLU A 332 -12.22 26.15 11.96
CA GLU A 332 -11.60 27.41 12.37
C GLU A 332 -11.38 27.47 13.88
N HIS A 333 -10.27 28.08 14.31
CA HIS A 333 -9.87 28.10 15.72
C HIS A 333 -10.95 28.72 16.63
N ALA A 334 -11.62 29.77 16.14
CA ALA A 334 -12.71 30.44 16.85
C ALA A 334 -13.96 29.55 17.01
N GLU A 335 -14.32 28.79 15.97
CA GLU A 335 -15.46 27.86 16.00
C GLU A 335 -15.19 26.70 16.98
N ASN A 336 -13.98 26.15 16.96
CA ASN A 336 -13.58 25.12 17.91
C ASN A 336 -13.60 25.63 19.37
N LEU A 337 -13.14 26.86 19.62
CA LEU A 337 -13.14 27.45 20.96
C LEU A 337 -14.57 27.64 21.52
N GLU A 338 -15.52 28.09 20.69
CA GLU A 338 -16.91 28.22 21.11
C GLU A 338 -17.58 26.86 21.32
N ARG A 339 -17.25 25.84 20.50
CA ARG A 339 -17.70 24.46 20.70
C ARG A 339 -17.26 23.91 22.07
N VAL A 340 -15.98 24.07 22.43
CA VAL A 340 -15.43 23.66 23.74
C VAL A 340 -16.14 24.42 24.87
N ARG A 341 -16.36 25.74 24.71
CA ARG A 341 -17.05 26.59 25.69
C ARG A 341 -18.51 26.14 25.93
N LYS A 342 -19.25 25.87 24.85
CA LYS A 342 -20.62 25.34 24.89
C LYS A 342 -20.66 23.97 25.57
N ALA A 343 -19.74 23.07 25.21
CA ALA A 343 -19.64 21.74 25.80
C ALA A 343 -19.37 21.77 27.32
N GLY A 344 -18.40 22.57 27.76
CA GLY A 344 -18.13 22.78 29.18
C GLY A 344 -19.26 23.46 29.96
N LYS A 345 -20.14 24.24 29.29
CA LYS A 345 -21.39 24.73 29.90
C LYS A 345 -22.39 23.58 30.08
N ASN A 346 -22.64 22.80 29.01
CA ASN A 346 -23.59 21.69 29.02
C ASN A 346 -23.28 20.67 30.12
N LEU A 347 -22.01 20.29 30.31
CA LEU A 347 -21.58 19.36 31.36
C LEU A 347 -21.89 19.88 32.78
N ARG A 348 -21.71 21.19 33.02
CA ARG A 348 -22.07 21.81 34.32
C ARG A 348 -23.57 21.86 34.54
N ASP A 349 -24.36 22.05 33.49
CA ASP A 349 -25.83 22.01 33.59
C ASP A 349 -26.35 20.58 33.73
N MET A 350 -25.68 19.56 33.15
CA MET A 350 -25.97 18.14 33.40
C MET A 350 -25.67 17.75 34.85
N ALA A 351 -24.48 18.10 35.36
CA ALA A 351 -24.08 17.85 36.75
C ALA A 351 -24.96 18.60 37.78
N ALA A 352 -25.66 19.65 37.36
CA ALA A 352 -26.63 20.38 38.18
C ALA A 352 -28.09 20.01 37.92
N GLY A 353 -28.38 18.98 37.10
CA GLY A 353 -29.74 18.52 36.78
C GLY A 353 -30.60 19.51 35.98
N ARG A 354 -30.00 20.50 35.32
CA ARG A 354 -30.69 21.56 34.54
C ARG A 354 -30.59 21.40 33.04
N PHE A 355 -29.81 20.45 32.53
CA PHE A 355 -29.67 20.21 31.10
C PHE A 355 -30.98 19.70 30.49
N LYS A 356 -31.41 20.32 29.38
CA LYS A 356 -32.53 19.87 28.56
C LYS A 356 -31.97 19.38 27.23
N CYS A 357 -32.37 18.18 26.82
CA CYS A 357 -32.03 17.67 25.50
C CYS A 357 -32.97 18.34 24.47
N GLU A 358 -32.42 19.10 23.53
CA GLU A 358 -33.20 19.66 22.42
C GLU A 358 -33.47 18.54 21.41
N GLU A 359 -34.73 18.10 21.29
CA GLU A 359 -35.14 17.17 20.25
C GLU A 359 -35.08 17.86 18.88
N LYS A 360 -34.28 17.31 17.96
CA LYS A 360 -34.41 17.59 16.53
C LYS A 360 -35.32 16.52 15.92
N PRO A 361 -36.46 16.87 15.31
CA PRO A 361 -37.27 15.90 14.60
C PRO A 361 -36.50 15.36 13.38
N GLN A 362 -36.64 14.06 13.11
CA GLN A 362 -36.20 13.47 11.85
C GLN A 362 -37.07 14.01 10.71
N SER A 363 -36.43 14.34 9.58
CA SER A 363 -37.12 14.73 8.36
C SER A 363 -37.70 13.50 7.66
N GLU A 364 -39.02 13.36 7.66
CA GLU A 364 -39.72 12.58 6.64
C GLU A 364 -39.81 13.40 5.35
N ASP A 365 -39.56 12.75 4.21
CA ASP A 365 -39.54 13.37 2.88
C ASP A 365 -40.70 12.83 2.04
N VAL A 366 -41.75 13.64 1.86
CA VAL A 366 -42.84 13.41 0.90
C VAL A 366 -43.33 14.74 0.30
N LEU A 367 -42.83 15.03 -0.91
CA LEU A 367 -43.47 15.68 -2.07
C LEU A 367 -44.58 16.75 -1.90
N ALA A 368 -44.28 17.96 -2.43
CA ALA A 368 -45.15 18.93 -3.13
C ALA A 368 -46.57 19.24 -2.58
N ASP A 369 -46.93 20.49 -2.27
CA ASP A 369 -47.03 21.62 -3.23
C ASP A 369 -47.03 23.00 -2.51
N GLU A 370 -46.75 24.09 -3.24
CA GLU A 370 -46.97 25.49 -2.80
C GLU A 370 -48.44 25.92 -3.10
N PRO A 371 -49.01 27.05 -2.55
CA PRO A 371 -48.32 28.23 -2.03
C PRO A 371 -48.95 28.93 -0.77
N ALA A 372 -48.35 30.09 -0.44
CA ALA A 372 -48.98 31.33 0.08
C ALA A 372 -48.99 31.63 1.61
N THR A 373 -48.13 32.59 1.96
CA THR A 373 -48.15 33.56 3.07
C THR A 373 -49.46 33.87 3.81
N ALA A 374 -49.37 33.96 5.14
CA ALA A 374 -49.95 35.06 5.94
C ALA A 374 -49.20 35.29 7.27
N GLU A 375 -49.33 36.48 7.85
CA GLU A 375 -48.57 36.98 9.01
C GLU A 375 -49.13 36.58 10.39
N ALA A 376 -48.19 36.47 11.35
CA ALA A 376 -48.24 37.03 12.72
C ALA A 376 -49.19 36.50 13.83
N VAL A 377 -48.71 36.84 15.05
CA VAL A 377 -49.39 37.04 16.35
C VAL A 377 -49.19 35.93 17.40
N GLU A 378 -48.42 36.28 18.45
CA GLU A 378 -48.36 35.56 19.72
C GLU A 378 -49.65 35.69 20.54
N GLN A 379 -50.01 34.60 21.23
CA GLN A 379 -50.56 34.56 22.60
C GLN A 379 -50.64 33.07 23.04
N GLY A 380 -50.43 32.68 24.30
CA GLY A 380 -50.11 33.45 25.50
C GLY A 380 -50.90 32.97 26.72
N THR A 381 -50.32 32.04 27.51
CA THR A 381 -50.81 31.56 28.85
C THR A 381 -52.15 30.77 28.82
N THR A 382 -52.41 29.73 29.63
CA THR A 382 -52.39 29.67 31.12
C THR A 382 -52.31 28.22 31.66
N GLU A 383 -51.95 28.08 32.94
CA GLU A 383 -51.80 26.82 33.69
C GLU A 383 -53.14 26.21 34.16
N HIS A 384 -53.22 24.88 34.32
CA HIS A 384 -53.99 24.26 35.42
C HIS A 384 -53.66 22.75 35.65
N HIS A 385 -53.16 22.45 36.84
CA HIS A 385 -53.30 21.16 37.56
C HIS A 385 -54.22 21.41 38.81
N PRO A 386 -54.56 20.46 39.72
CA PRO A 386 -54.19 19.02 39.84
C PRO A 386 -55.33 18.00 40.20
N ASN A 387 -55.08 16.69 40.00
CA ASN A 387 -55.44 15.44 40.78
C ASN A 387 -56.79 15.25 41.58
N PRO A 388 -57.14 14.05 42.15
CA PRO A 388 -56.75 12.64 41.91
C PRO A 388 -57.91 11.56 41.94
N GLN A 389 -57.65 10.34 41.40
CA GLN A 389 -58.15 8.98 41.83
C GLN A 389 -59.67 8.65 42.04
N PRO A 390 -60.09 7.37 42.26
CA PRO A 390 -59.91 6.16 41.42
C PRO A 390 -61.26 5.37 41.26
N LEU A 391 -61.28 4.22 40.55
CA LEU A 391 -62.21 3.08 40.83
C LEU A 391 -61.81 1.81 40.06
N ASP A 392 -62.02 0.64 40.67
CA ASP A 392 -61.45 -0.67 40.30
C ASP A 392 -62.43 -1.68 39.63
N ALA A 393 -61.84 -2.71 39.03
CA ALA A 393 -62.36 -4.07 38.72
C ALA A 393 -63.43 -4.21 37.60
N GLN A 394 -63.27 -5.09 36.60
CA GLN A 394 -62.95 -6.52 36.74
C GLN A 394 -62.07 -7.14 35.62
N SER A 395 -61.25 -8.09 36.07
CA SER A 395 -60.55 -9.21 35.39
C SER A 395 -60.72 -9.50 33.88
N SER A 396 -59.56 -9.64 33.23
CA SER A 396 -59.18 -10.84 32.46
C SER A 396 -57.70 -11.15 32.72
N VAL A 397 -57.34 -12.42 32.86
CA VAL A 397 -55.97 -12.88 33.16
C VAL A 397 -55.42 -13.63 31.96
N GLU A 398 -54.35 -13.11 31.36
CA GLU A 398 -53.15 -13.84 30.91
C GLU A 398 -52.25 -12.84 30.18
N SER A 399 -51.13 -12.49 30.80
CA SER A 399 -50.18 -11.49 30.29
C SER A 399 -49.09 -12.16 29.46
N ASP A 400 -48.83 -11.61 28.27
CA ASP A 400 -47.72 -12.02 27.40
C ASP A 400 -46.39 -12.15 28.16
N LYS A 401 -45.90 -13.38 28.31
CA LYS A 401 -44.48 -13.61 28.57
C LYS A 401 -43.72 -13.24 27.29
N THR A 402 -43.05 -12.09 27.35
CA THR A 402 -42.32 -11.50 26.23
C THR A 402 -41.41 -12.50 25.53
N SER A 403 -41.34 -12.41 24.20
CA SER A 403 -40.59 -13.26 23.25
C SER A 403 -39.08 -13.38 23.48
N ARG A 404 -38.57 -12.84 24.58
CA ARG A 404 -37.16 -12.78 24.98
C ARG A 404 -36.77 -13.93 25.92
N GLU A 405 -37.68 -14.37 26.80
CA GLU A 405 -37.45 -15.56 27.66
C GLU A 405 -37.39 -16.82 26.79
N GLN A 406 -38.36 -17.00 25.89
CA GLN A 406 -38.37 -18.08 24.89
C GLN A 406 -37.09 -18.09 24.03
N PHE A 407 -36.59 -16.93 23.61
CA PHE A 407 -35.35 -16.84 22.84
C PHE A 407 -34.11 -17.26 23.63
N SER A 408 -34.05 -16.95 24.94
CA SER A 408 -32.97 -17.43 25.82
C SER A 408 -33.06 -18.92 26.14
N GLU A 409 -34.27 -19.48 26.30
CA GLU A 409 -34.48 -20.91 26.51
C GLU A 409 -34.12 -21.72 25.26
N GLN A 410 -34.48 -21.23 24.07
CA GLN A 410 -34.07 -21.82 22.79
C GLN A 410 -32.54 -21.78 22.63
N LEU A 411 -31.88 -20.67 22.98
CA LEU A 411 -30.43 -20.53 22.94
C LEU A 411 -29.68 -21.39 23.97
N ALA A 412 -30.32 -21.81 25.06
CA ALA A 412 -29.76 -22.78 26.00
C ALA A 412 -29.82 -24.21 25.42
N ALA A 413 -30.94 -24.58 24.82
CA ALA A 413 -31.09 -25.86 24.13
C ALA A 413 -30.11 -25.99 22.94
N ASP A 414 -29.93 -24.93 22.13
CA ASP A 414 -28.96 -24.89 21.02
C ASP A 414 -27.50 -24.94 21.48
N ARG A 415 -27.21 -24.65 22.76
CA ARG A 415 -25.88 -24.80 23.39
C ARG A 415 -25.66 -26.17 24.01
N GLY A 416 -26.70 -27.01 24.07
CA GLY A 416 -26.64 -28.37 24.59
C GLY A 416 -27.08 -28.50 26.06
N ASP A 417 -27.60 -27.45 26.69
CA ASP A 417 -28.12 -27.51 28.06
C ASP A 417 -29.55 -28.08 28.08
N PHE A 418 -29.90 -28.89 29.09
CA PHE A 418 -31.24 -29.48 29.21
C PHE A 418 -32.29 -28.45 29.63
N VAL A 419 -33.33 -28.28 28.80
CA VAL A 419 -34.45 -27.36 29.06
C VAL A 419 -35.76 -28.15 29.25
N PRO A 420 -36.37 -28.16 30.46
CA PRO A 420 -37.59 -28.91 30.73
C PRO A 420 -38.75 -28.49 29.81
N GLY A 421 -39.35 -29.47 29.12
CA GLY A 421 -40.48 -29.25 28.21
C GLY A 421 -40.10 -28.89 26.76
N ILE A 422 -38.82 -28.64 26.47
CA ILE A 422 -38.30 -28.47 25.10
C ILE A 422 -37.33 -29.62 24.74
N SER A 423 -36.53 -30.08 25.70
CA SER A 423 -35.65 -31.24 25.55
C SER A 423 -36.40 -32.55 25.84
N ASP A 424 -36.21 -33.56 25.00
CA ASP A 424 -36.71 -34.92 25.24
C ASP A 424 -36.01 -35.52 26.48
N PRO A 425 -36.74 -35.91 27.55
CA PRO A 425 -36.17 -36.44 28.78
C PRO A 425 -35.63 -37.88 28.68
N ASP A 426 -35.93 -38.59 27.58
CA ASP A 426 -35.47 -39.97 27.33
C ASP A 426 -34.43 -40.08 26.18
N ASP A 427 -33.92 -38.94 25.68
CA ASP A 427 -32.84 -38.86 24.68
C ASP A 427 -31.50 -39.40 25.26
N PRO A 428 -30.86 -40.40 24.62
CA PRO A 428 -29.64 -41.03 25.13
C PRO A 428 -28.40 -40.14 25.16
N LYS A 429 -28.44 -38.90 24.64
CA LYS A 429 -27.35 -37.93 24.82
C LYS A 429 -27.23 -37.40 26.26
N TRP A 430 -28.27 -37.54 27.07
CA TRP A 430 -28.27 -37.09 28.46
C TRP A 430 -27.61 -38.15 29.36
N VAL A 431 -26.31 -37.97 29.60
CA VAL A 431 -25.53 -38.85 30.48
C VAL A 431 -26.08 -38.81 31.90
N ARG A 432 -26.63 -39.93 32.38
CA ARG A 432 -26.99 -40.13 33.78
C ARG A 432 -25.77 -40.69 34.51
N ASP A 433 -24.95 -39.79 35.07
CA ASP A 433 -23.76 -40.14 35.86
C ASP A 433 -24.13 -40.69 37.25
N ASP A 434 -24.58 -41.94 37.30
CA ASP A 434 -24.62 -42.73 38.53
C ASP A 434 -23.21 -43.26 38.86
N TYR A 435 -22.59 -42.71 39.90
CA TYR A 435 -21.25 -43.07 40.37
C TYR A 435 -21.18 -44.51 40.96
N SER A 436 -20.45 -45.43 40.32
CA SER A 436 -19.89 -46.61 41.01
C SER A 436 -18.68 -47.31 40.34
N ALA A 437 -17.49 -47.08 40.92
CA ALA A 437 -16.41 -48.04 41.22
C ALA A 437 -15.79 -49.05 40.20
N SER A 438 -14.44 -49.08 40.22
CA SER A 438 -13.55 -50.27 40.30
C SER A 438 -12.83 -50.85 39.04
N ASN A 439 -11.50 -50.64 39.01
CA ASN A 439 -10.35 -51.54 38.73
C ASN A 439 -10.26 -52.54 37.54
N GLU A 440 -8.97 -52.88 37.27
CA GLU A 440 -8.39 -53.93 36.39
C GLU A 440 -8.39 -53.55 34.90
N GLY A 441 -7.27 -53.61 34.15
CA GLY A 441 -6.43 -54.77 33.81
C GLY A 441 -6.59 -55.00 32.29
N GLU A 442 -5.61 -55.36 31.45
CA GLU A 442 -4.29 -55.94 31.65
C GLU A 442 -3.38 -55.61 30.43
N LYS A 443 -2.12 -56.06 30.49
CA LYS A 443 -1.00 -55.85 29.56
C LYS A 443 -0.86 -57.00 28.55
N THR A 444 -0.39 -56.77 27.32
CA THR A 444 0.53 -57.71 26.64
C THR A 444 1.30 -57.12 25.45
N GLU A 445 2.55 -57.58 25.29
CA GLU A 445 3.53 -57.25 24.24
C GLU A 445 3.89 -58.53 23.46
N VAL A 446 4.23 -58.44 22.17
CA VAL A 446 5.31 -59.17 21.41
C VAL A 446 5.28 -58.65 19.95
N ALA A 447 6.35 -58.23 19.24
CA ALA A 447 7.69 -58.79 18.98
C ALA A 447 7.64 -60.08 18.11
N ALA A 448 8.50 -60.36 17.12
CA ALA A 448 9.59 -59.71 16.39
C ALA A 448 10.14 -60.74 15.34
N ASP A 449 11.09 -60.31 14.49
CA ASP A 449 12.11 -61.10 13.74
C ASP A 449 11.63 -62.06 12.60
N ASP A 450 12.41 -62.43 11.56
CA ASP A 450 13.54 -61.83 10.79
C ASP A 450 13.82 -62.67 9.49
N ALA A 451 14.68 -62.19 8.57
CA ALA A 451 15.50 -62.96 7.58
C ALA A 451 14.82 -63.65 6.36
N THR A 452 15.43 -63.89 5.18
CA THR A 452 16.70 -63.49 4.47
C THR A 452 16.62 -63.98 3.00
N ASP A 453 17.28 -63.34 2.01
CA ASP A 453 18.34 -63.97 1.16
C ASP A 453 18.97 -63.05 0.08
N THR A 454 20.08 -63.49 -0.54
CA THR A 454 21.14 -62.66 -1.18
C THR A 454 21.54 -62.96 -2.65
N ALA A 455 22.26 -62.00 -3.29
CA ALA A 455 23.21 -62.13 -4.44
C ALA A 455 22.61 -62.46 -5.85
N ASP A 456 23.20 -62.17 -7.02
CA ASP A 456 24.46 -61.55 -7.55
C ASP A 456 24.12 -60.81 -8.91
N TYR A 457 24.79 -59.75 -9.39
CA TYR A 457 25.98 -59.71 -10.29
C TYR A 457 25.92 -60.61 -11.58
N VAL A 458 26.32 -60.24 -12.82
CA VAL A 458 27.15 -59.14 -13.42
C VAL A 458 26.74 -58.82 -14.90
N ASP A 459 26.96 -57.56 -15.36
CA ASP A 459 27.27 -56.98 -16.71
C ASP A 459 27.04 -57.71 -18.08
N HIS A 460 26.77 -56.95 -19.17
CA HIS A 460 27.53 -56.91 -20.46
C HIS A 460 26.93 -55.91 -21.50
N SER A 461 27.75 -55.49 -22.47
CA SER A 461 27.59 -54.28 -23.31
C SER A 461 27.53 -54.48 -24.85
N GLU A 462 27.12 -53.39 -25.55
CA GLU A 462 27.50 -52.93 -26.91
C GLU A 462 26.83 -53.39 -28.25
N GLU A 463 26.60 -52.36 -29.12
CA GLU A 463 26.58 -52.28 -30.61
C GLU A 463 25.56 -53.12 -31.45
N PHE A 464 25.16 -52.78 -32.70
CA PHE A 464 25.59 -51.76 -33.70
C PHE A 464 24.46 -51.23 -34.62
N SER A 465 24.77 -50.19 -35.42
CA SER A 465 23.99 -49.41 -36.40
C SER A 465 23.50 -50.16 -37.68
N SER A 466 22.42 -49.68 -38.36
CA SER A 466 22.48 -49.13 -39.76
C SER A 466 21.13 -48.82 -40.47
N GLN A 467 21.18 -47.75 -41.27
CA GLN A 467 20.24 -47.04 -42.19
C GLN A 467 19.99 -47.76 -43.56
N PRO A 468 19.41 -47.18 -44.66
CA PRO A 468 18.53 -45.96 -44.88
C PRO A 468 17.39 -46.05 -45.97
N GLU A 469 16.57 -44.97 -46.09
CA GLU A 469 16.03 -44.28 -47.32
C GLU A 469 15.15 -44.97 -48.42
N PRO A 470 14.55 -44.24 -49.42
CA PRO A 470 14.46 -42.78 -49.69
C PRO A 470 13.04 -42.20 -50.05
N GLU A 471 12.99 -40.89 -50.32
CA GLU A 471 11.84 -40.10 -50.84
C GLU A 471 11.61 -40.18 -52.38
N THR A 472 10.48 -39.66 -52.89
CA THR A 472 10.47 -38.79 -54.11
C THR A 472 9.15 -38.02 -54.32
N SER A 473 9.25 -36.86 -54.98
CA SER A 473 8.20 -35.86 -55.28
C SER A 473 7.55 -36.06 -56.67
N HIS A 474 6.30 -35.60 -56.88
CA HIS A 474 5.77 -35.05 -58.15
C HIS A 474 4.48 -34.22 -57.97
N SER A 475 4.19 -33.31 -58.91
CA SER A 475 3.22 -32.19 -58.75
C SER A 475 2.08 -32.15 -59.80
N GLU A 476 1.04 -31.34 -59.51
CA GLU A 476 0.13 -30.63 -60.47
C GLU A 476 -1.01 -31.41 -61.22
N PRO A 477 -2.09 -30.76 -61.75
CA PRO A 477 -2.79 -29.52 -61.29
C PRO A 477 -4.34 -29.41 -61.58
N VAL A 478 -4.95 -28.25 -61.19
CA VAL A 478 -6.18 -27.53 -61.69
C VAL A 478 -7.58 -28.21 -61.72
N ALA A 479 -8.57 -27.62 -61.01
CA ALA A 479 -9.87 -27.13 -61.59
C ALA A 479 -10.87 -26.49 -60.57
N ASP A 480 -10.96 -25.16 -60.65
CA ASP A 480 -12.07 -24.21 -60.34
C ASP A 480 -13.52 -24.71 -60.10
N GLN A 481 -14.15 -24.32 -58.97
CA GLN A 481 -15.60 -24.02 -58.80
C GLN A 481 -15.85 -23.03 -57.61
N ASN A 482 -16.87 -22.17 -57.73
CA ASN A 482 -17.17 -21.04 -56.82
C ASN A 482 -18.25 -21.30 -55.74
N GLU A 483 -18.14 -20.55 -54.63
CA GLU A 483 -19.19 -20.11 -53.66
C GLU A 483 -19.91 -21.18 -52.77
N PRO A 484 -20.47 -20.80 -51.60
CA PRO A 484 -20.67 -19.43 -51.07
C PRO A 484 -19.99 -19.14 -49.71
N GLU A 485 -20.07 -17.87 -49.28
CA GLU A 485 -19.70 -17.42 -47.94
C GLU A 485 -20.51 -18.14 -46.83
N THR A 486 -19.81 -18.64 -45.82
CA THR A 486 -20.40 -19.00 -44.51
C THR A 486 -19.88 -18.03 -43.44
N PRO A 487 -20.68 -17.70 -42.41
CA PRO A 487 -20.34 -16.64 -41.47
C PRO A 487 -19.06 -16.97 -40.71
N GLU A 488 -18.28 -15.94 -40.36
CA GLU A 488 -17.06 -16.07 -39.56
C GLU A 488 -17.38 -16.76 -38.23
N THR A 489 -17.04 -18.04 -38.15
CA THR A 489 -17.05 -18.79 -36.91
C THR A 489 -15.93 -18.23 -36.03
N GLU A 490 -16.23 -17.88 -34.77
CA GLU A 490 -15.22 -17.49 -33.80
C GLU A 490 -14.11 -18.56 -33.77
N PRO A 491 -12.82 -18.18 -33.87
CA PRO A 491 -11.75 -19.17 -33.96
C PRO A 491 -11.69 -19.99 -32.68
N GLU A 492 -11.69 -21.32 -32.81
CA GLU A 492 -11.51 -22.21 -31.66
C GLU A 492 -10.21 -21.88 -30.91
N PRO A 493 -10.20 -21.99 -29.57
CA PRO A 493 -9.04 -21.62 -28.76
C PRO A 493 -7.81 -22.42 -29.17
N GLN A 494 -6.78 -21.73 -29.66
CA GLN A 494 -5.57 -22.36 -30.16
C GLN A 494 -4.79 -23.00 -29.01
N SER A 495 -4.72 -24.33 -29.03
CA SER A 495 -4.07 -25.15 -28.00
C SER A 495 -2.54 -25.09 -28.01
N HIS A 496 -1.94 -24.45 -29.01
CA HIS A 496 -0.50 -24.27 -29.16
C HIS A 496 -0.21 -22.88 -29.75
N VAL A 497 0.72 -22.13 -29.13
CA VAL A 497 1.30 -20.93 -29.74
C VAL A 497 2.39 -21.39 -30.71
N PRO A 498 2.35 -21.05 -32.01
CA PRO A 498 3.41 -21.44 -32.94
C PRO A 498 4.79 -20.95 -32.46
N ASP A 499 5.83 -21.77 -32.64
CA ASP A 499 7.21 -21.38 -32.31
C ASP A 499 7.65 -20.12 -33.09
N ASP A 500 7.08 -19.96 -34.29
CA ASP A 500 7.32 -18.84 -35.23
C ASP A 500 6.39 -17.63 -34.98
N ILE A 501 5.92 -17.40 -33.74
CA ILE A 501 4.95 -16.32 -33.48
C ILE A 501 5.48 -14.95 -33.92
N GLN A 502 4.64 -14.19 -34.61
CA GLN A 502 4.98 -12.87 -35.13
C GLN A 502 4.57 -11.78 -34.13
N PRO A 503 5.20 -10.58 -34.17
CA PRO A 503 4.68 -9.41 -33.47
C PRO A 503 3.21 -9.13 -33.85
N GLY A 504 2.36 -8.94 -32.85
CA GLY A 504 0.91 -8.78 -33.03
C GLY A 504 0.10 -9.11 -31.78
N ILE A 505 -1.23 -9.03 -31.92
CA ILE A 505 -2.18 -9.44 -30.89
C ILE A 505 -2.81 -10.80 -31.24
N TYR A 506 -2.96 -11.63 -30.23
CA TYR A 506 -3.50 -12.99 -30.34
C TYR A 506 -4.64 -13.18 -29.34
N PHE A 507 -5.80 -13.57 -29.87
CA PHE A 507 -7.03 -13.83 -29.12
C PHE A 507 -7.20 -15.34 -28.88
N GLY A 508 -7.87 -15.74 -27.80
CA GLY A 508 -8.18 -17.15 -27.54
C GLY A 508 -6.99 -18.06 -27.21
N VAL A 509 -5.80 -17.49 -26.95
CA VAL A 509 -4.62 -18.24 -26.51
C VAL A 509 -4.87 -18.75 -25.08
N THR A 510 -4.76 -20.06 -24.86
CA THR A 510 -4.92 -20.65 -23.51
C THR A 510 -3.86 -20.12 -22.55
N ASN A 511 -4.14 -20.14 -21.24
CA ASN A 511 -3.19 -19.63 -20.25
C ASN A 511 -1.89 -20.46 -20.24
N GLU A 512 -2.04 -21.76 -20.44
CA GLU A 512 -0.96 -22.75 -20.50
C GLU A 512 -0.08 -22.49 -21.73
N ALA A 513 -0.68 -22.26 -22.91
CA ALA A 513 0.04 -21.93 -24.13
C ALA A 513 0.72 -20.55 -24.05
N TYR A 514 0.09 -19.56 -23.41
CA TYR A 514 0.71 -18.25 -23.14
C TYR A 514 1.94 -18.37 -22.23
N HIS A 515 1.89 -19.19 -21.18
CA HIS A 515 3.05 -19.39 -20.32
C HIS A 515 4.16 -20.22 -20.99
N ALA A 516 3.80 -21.22 -21.80
CA ALA A 516 4.74 -22.11 -22.49
C ALA A 516 5.38 -21.50 -23.75
N GLY A 517 4.73 -20.53 -24.41
CA GLY A 517 5.16 -20.02 -25.72
C GLY A 517 6.53 -19.33 -25.74
N PRO A 518 6.97 -18.82 -26.91
CA PRO A 518 8.19 -18.04 -27.03
C PRO A 518 8.05 -16.62 -26.43
N GLY A 519 9.17 -15.89 -26.37
CA GLY A 519 9.23 -14.51 -25.90
C GLY A 519 9.30 -14.33 -24.38
N VAL A 520 9.88 -13.21 -23.94
CA VAL A 520 10.09 -12.92 -22.51
C VAL A 520 8.90 -12.18 -21.88
N SER A 521 8.42 -12.67 -20.73
CA SER A 521 7.31 -12.07 -19.97
C SER A 521 7.79 -11.27 -18.76
N LYS A 522 6.92 -10.41 -18.20
CA LYS A 522 7.20 -9.66 -16.96
C LYS A 522 7.67 -10.55 -15.81
N SER A 523 6.99 -11.68 -15.59
CA SER A 523 7.34 -12.66 -14.55
C SER A 523 8.74 -13.27 -14.74
N GLN A 524 9.20 -13.39 -15.98
CA GLN A 524 10.54 -13.86 -16.29
C GLN A 524 11.59 -12.75 -16.11
N LEU A 525 11.26 -11.49 -16.41
CA LEU A 525 12.14 -10.35 -16.11
C LEU A 525 12.28 -10.10 -14.59
N ASP A 526 11.26 -10.40 -13.79
CA ASP A 526 11.38 -10.39 -12.33
C ASP A 526 12.42 -11.41 -11.82
N ASP A 527 12.52 -12.59 -12.45
CA ASP A 527 13.56 -13.57 -12.10
C ASP A 527 14.96 -13.04 -12.44
N ILE A 528 15.12 -12.40 -13.60
CA ILE A 528 16.37 -11.75 -14.02
C ILE A 528 16.75 -10.62 -13.05
N ALA A 529 15.76 -9.89 -12.52
CA ALA A 529 15.95 -8.79 -11.58
C ALA A 529 16.43 -9.23 -10.19
N VAL A 530 16.06 -10.45 -9.75
CA VAL A 530 16.62 -11.11 -8.56
C VAL A 530 18.01 -11.64 -8.90
N CYS A 531 18.10 -12.60 -9.83
CA CYS A 531 19.36 -13.12 -10.33
C CYS A 531 19.15 -13.83 -11.68
N PRO A 532 19.97 -13.60 -12.73
CA PRO A 532 19.78 -14.26 -14.02
C PRO A 532 19.86 -15.80 -13.99
N ALA A 533 20.52 -16.39 -12.98
CA ALA A 533 20.52 -17.84 -12.77
C ALA A 533 19.16 -18.37 -12.26
N PHE A 534 18.37 -17.53 -11.57
CA PHE A 534 17.05 -17.90 -11.05
C PHE A 534 16.03 -18.14 -12.17
N TYR A 535 16.17 -17.43 -13.29
CA TYR A 535 15.41 -17.68 -14.53
C TYR A 535 15.67 -19.09 -15.10
N GLN A 536 16.92 -19.56 -15.08
CA GLN A 536 17.24 -20.93 -15.49
C GLN A 536 16.71 -21.93 -14.47
N TRP A 537 16.93 -21.68 -13.18
CA TRP A 537 16.44 -22.53 -12.10
C TRP A 537 14.91 -22.74 -12.18
N ARG A 538 14.12 -21.67 -12.35
CA ARG A 538 12.64 -21.79 -12.44
C ARG A 538 12.17 -22.63 -13.63
N LYS A 539 12.93 -22.68 -14.73
CA LYS A 539 12.63 -23.53 -15.89
C LYS A 539 12.98 -25.00 -15.69
N SER A 540 14.01 -25.29 -14.90
CA SER A 540 14.55 -26.66 -14.73
C SER A 540 14.20 -27.31 -13.40
N ALA A 541 13.71 -26.54 -12.42
CA ALA A 541 13.31 -27.05 -11.11
C ALA A 541 12.03 -27.89 -11.21
N PRO A 542 11.94 -29.02 -10.47
CA PRO A 542 10.74 -29.82 -10.42
C PRO A 542 9.60 -29.06 -9.73
N VAL A 543 8.38 -29.19 -10.25
CA VAL A 543 7.16 -28.60 -9.67
C VAL A 543 6.45 -29.62 -8.79
N ASP A 544 6.15 -29.24 -7.56
CA ASP A 544 5.29 -29.99 -6.64
C ASP A 544 3.83 -29.81 -7.07
N THR A 545 3.31 -30.78 -7.82
CA THR A 545 1.96 -30.78 -8.41
C THR A 545 0.86 -31.04 -7.39
N GLU A 546 1.18 -31.45 -6.17
CA GLU A 546 0.20 -31.58 -5.08
C GLU A 546 -0.06 -30.22 -4.44
N LYS A 547 1.00 -29.41 -4.24
CA LYS A 547 0.87 -28.06 -3.66
C LYS A 547 0.36 -26.99 -4.63
N THR A 548 0.39 -27.23 -5.94
CA THR A 548 -0.19 -26.29 -6.94
C THR A 548 -1.73 -26.32 -6.99
N LYS A 549 -2.38 -27.28 -6.33
CA LYS A 549 -3.85 -27.47 -6.37
C LYS A 549 -4.64 -26.59 -5.40
N ALA A 550 -3.98 -25.76 -4.59
CA ALA A 550 -4.67 -24.83 -3.70
C ALA A 550 -5.49 -23.81 -4.52
N LEU A 551 -6.75 -23.58 -4.13
CA LEU A 551 -7.62 -22.60 -4.77
C LEU A 551 -7.02 -21.20 -4.64
N ASP A 552 -6.57 -20.61 -5.75
CA ASP A 552 -6.26 -19.20 -5.78
C ASP A 552 -7.53 -18.36 -5.98
N MET A 553 -8.00 -17.79 -4.87
CA MET A 553 -9.09 -16.79 -4.86
C MET A 553 -8.80 -15.58 -5.77
N GLY A 554 -7.54 -15.25 -6.06
CA GLY A 554 -7.16 -14.24 -7.04
C GLY A 554 -7.59 -14.65 -8.46
N THR A 555 -7.12 -15.79 -8.94
CA THR A 555 -7.49 -16.38 -10.23
C THR A 555 -9.02 -16.53 -10.38
N ALA A 556 -9.72 -16.99 -9.34
CA ALA A 556 -11.18 -17.08 -9.35
C ALA A 556 -11.85 -15.70 -9.53
N LEU A 557 -11.35 -14.66 -8.85
CA LEU A 557 -11.86 -13.29 -8.96
C LEU A 557 -11.59 -12.67 -10.34
N HIS A 558 -10.40 -12.84 -10.91
CA HIS A 558 -10.07 -12.37 -12.27
C HIS A 558 -11.03 -13.00 -13.28
N CYS A 559 -11.12 -14.33 -13.31
CA CYS A 559 -11.99 -15.05 -14.23
C CYS A 559 -13.47 -14.64 -14.05
N ARG A 560 -13.93 -14.46 -12.81
CA ARG A 560 -15.32 -14.03 -12.51
C ARG A 560 -15.64 -12.61 -12.99
N LEU A 561 -14.66 -11.70 -13.00
CA LEU A 561 -14.80 -10.30 -13.43
C LEU A 561 -14.63 -10.10 -14.94
N LEU A 562 -13.71 -10.86 -15.56
CA LEU A 562 -13.24 -10.64 -16.94
C LEU A 562 -13.82 -11.65 -17.94
N GLU A 563 -14.04 -12.90 -17.51
CA GLU A 563 -14.45 -14.02 -18.35
C GLU A 563 -15.60 -14.81 -17.69
N PRO A 564 -16.78 -14.20 -17.46
CA PRO A 564 -17.86 -14.79 -16.66
C PRO A 564 -18.42 -16.11 -17.22
N ASP A 565 -18.20 -16.40 -18.51
CA ASP A 565 -18.58 -17.67 -19.13
C ASP A 565 -17.48 -18.75 -19.01
N GLU A 566 -16.19 -18.37 -19.02
CA GLU A 566 -15.10 -19.28 -18.65
C GLU A 566 -15.14 -19.63 -17.16
N PHE A 567 -15.57 -18.70 -16.30
CA PHE A 567 -15.73 -18.97 -14.87
C PHE A 567 -16.65 -20.19 -14.62
N LYS A 568 -17.77 -20.29 -15.35
CA LYS A 568 -18.71 -21.44 -15.29
C LYS A 568 -18.10 -22.74 -15.85
N LYS A 569 -17.13 -22.64 -16.75
CA LYS A 569 -16.40 -23.79 -17.32
C LYS A 569 -15.29 -24.26 -16.40
N ARG A 570 -14.62 -23.36 -15.66
CA ARG A 570 -13.43 -23.65 -14.85
C ARG A 570 -13.72 -23.92 -13.37
N PHE A 571 -14.77 -23.33 -12.80
CA PHE A 571 -15.08 -23.40 -11.37
C PHE A 571 -16.45 -24.04 -11.09
N ILE A 572 -16.56 -24.69 -9.93
CA ILE A 572 -17.83 -25.17 -9.35
C ILE A 572 -17.91 -24.63 -7.92
N ILE A 573 -18.99 -23.93 -7.57
CA ILE A 573 -19.27 -23.57 -6.17
C ILE A 573 -20.07 -24.72 -5.54
N ALA A 574 -19.49 -25.34 -4.51
CA ALA A 574 -20.13 -26.39 -3.74
C ALA A 574 -21.32 -25.84 -2.94
N PRO A 575 -22.41 -26.61 -2.77
CA PRO A 575 -23.50 -26.23 -1.88
C PRO A 575 -23.04 -26.27 -0.41
N GLU A 576 -23.87 -25.73 0.49
CA GLU A 576 -23.60 -25.74 1.92
C GLU A 576 -23.91 -27.12 2.53
N PHE A 577 -22.89 -27.81 3.03
CA PHE A 577 -23.01 -29.14 3.64
C PHE A 577 -22.99 -29.07 5.17
N ASN A 578 -23.90 -29.79 5.83
CA ASN A 578 -23.90 -29.87 7.29
C ASN A 578 -22.86 -30.89 7.80
N ARG A 579 -21.60 -30.44 7.91
CA ARG A 579 -20.46 -31.23 8.41
C ARG A 579 -20.61 -31.79 9.84
N ARG A 580 -21.67 -31.44 10.58
CA ARG A 580 -21.95 -31.99 11.92
C ARG A 580 -22.73 -33.32 11.87
N THR A 581 -23.40 -33.64 10.76
CA THR A 581 -24.13 -34.92 10.60
C THR A 581 -23.32 -35.92 9.77
N THR A 582 -23.59 -37.21 9.94
CA THR A 582 -22.99 -38.25 9.08
C THR A 582 -23.45 -38.08 7.63
N ALA A 583 -24.76 -37.85 7.43
CA ALA A 583 -25.34 -37.60 6.11
C ALA A 583 -24.70 -36.41 5.38
N GLY A 584 -24.48 -35.27 6.06
CA GLY A 584 -23.84 -34.11 5.42
C GLY A 584 -22.38 -34.32 5.04
N LYS A 585 -21.66 -35.23 5.72
CA LYS A 585 -20.31 -35.66 5.31
C LYS A 585 -20.35 -36.63 4.14
N GLU A 586 -21.36 -37.50 4.08
CA GLU A 586 -21.60 -38.40 2.94
C GLU A 586 -22.02 -37.62 1.68
N GLU A 587 -22.87 -36.60 1.83
CA GLU A 587 -23.24 -35.65 0.77
C GLU A 587 -22.04 -34.84 0.26
N GLU A 588 -21.22 -34.27 1.16
CA GLU A 588 -19.99 -33.56 0.79
C GLU A 588 -19.02 -34.47 0.02
N LYS A 589 -18.84 -35.70 0.51
CA LYS A 589 -17.98 -36.70 -0.14
C LYS A 589 -18.52 -37.11 -1.51
N ALA A 590 -19.81 -37.44 -1.62
CA ALA A 590 -20.44 -37.81 -2.89
C ALA A 590 -20.40 -36.67 -3.92
N PHE A 591 -20.51 -35.41 -3.46
CA PHE A 591 -20.35 -34.25 -4.32
C PHE A 591 -18.91 -34.11 -4.83
N LEU A 592 -17.90 -34.26 -3.96
CA LEU A 592 -16.50 -34.23 -4.37
C LEU A 592 -16.19 -35.36 -5.37
N GLU A 593 -16.60 -36.60 -5.09
CA GLU A 593 -16.47 -37.74 -6.01
C GLU A 593 -17.16 -37.48 -7.37
N SER A 594 -18.33 -36.82 -7.37
CA SER A 594 -19.01 -36.42 -8.63
C SER A 594 -18.25 -35.33 -9.40
N CYS A 595 -17.45 -34.51 -8.70
CA CYS A 595 -16.68 -33.41 -9.28
C CYS A 595 -15.27 -33.82 -9.73
N GLU A 596 -14.66 -34.89 -9.19
CA GLU A 596 -13.32 -35.36 -9.58
C GLU A 596 -13.21 -35.62 -11.09
N ASN A 597 -14.26 -36.16 -11.71
CA ASN A 597 -14.32 -36.42 -13.15
C ASN A 597 -14.60 -35.17 -14.02
N SER A 598 -14.86 -34.01 -13.40
CA SER A 598 -15.23 -32.78 -14.14
C SER A 598 -14.03 -31.97 -14.64
N GLY A 599 -12.83 -32.19 -14.07
CA GLY A 599 -11.64 -31.38 -14.34
C GLY A 599 -11.71 -29.92 -13.85
N LYS A 600 -12.79 -29.53 -13.16
CA LYS A 600 -13.01 -28.16 -12.66
C LYS A 600 -12.48 -27.97 -11.25
N THR A 601 -12.11 -26.73 -10.90
CA THR A 601 -11.74 -26.38 -9.53
C THR A 601 -12.99 -26.21 -8.67
N VAL A 602 -13.14 -27.04 -7.63
CA VAL A 602 -14.23 -26.93 -6.67
C VAL A 602 -13.89 -25.87 -5.62
N MET A 603 -14.80 -24.92 -5.42
CA MET A 603 -14.76 -23.91 -4.34
C MET A 603 -15.79 -24.31 -3.28
N THR A 604 -15.52 -24.07 -2.00
CA THR A 604 -16.52 -24.24 -0.94
C THR A 604 -17.63 -23.18 -1.03
N SER A 605 -18.77 -23.45 -0.39
CA SER A 605 -19.88 -22.47 -0.30
C SER A 605 -19.44 -21.14 0.34
N GLU A 606 -18.55 -21.18 1.35
CA GLU A 606 -18.01 -19.97 1.98
C GLU A 606 -17.12 -19.15 1.03
N GLU A 607 -16.27 -19.81 0.24
CA GLU A 607 -15.40 -19.17 -0.76
C GLU A 607 -16.22 -18.60 -1.93
N GLY A 608 -17.24 -19.32 -2.41
CA GLY A 608 -18.18 -18.82 -3.41
C GLY A 608 -18.97 -17.61 -2.93
N ARG A 609 -19.49 -17.65 -1.69
CA ARG A 609 -20.17 -16.50 -1.06
C ARG A 609 -19.23 -15.29 -0.93
N LYS A 610 -17.98 -15.51 -0.57
CA LYS A 610 -16.94 -14.47 -0.48
C LYS A 610 -16.64 -13.86 -1.86
N LEU A 611 -16.48 -14.71 -2.88
CA LEU A 611 -16.23 -14.31 -4.27
C LEU A 611 -17.36 -13.40 -4.80
N GLU A 612 -18.63 -13.81 -4.66
CA GLU A 612 -19.76 -13.02 -5.16
C GLU A 612 -19.94 -11.70 -4.38
N LEU A 613 -19.58 -11.64 -3.10
CA LEU A 613 -19.56 -10.37 -2.35
C LEU A 613 -18.42 -9.44 -2.79
N MET A 614 -17.25 -9.98 -3.13
CA MET A 614 -16.15 -9.20 -3.72
C MET A 614 -16.55 -8.69 -5.11
N TYR A 615 -17.08 -9.56 -5.99
CA TYR A 615 -17.62 -9.20 -7.30
C TYR A 615 -18.71 -8.11 -7.19
N GLY A 616 -19.68 -8.28 -6.29
CA GLY A 616 -20.72 -7.29 -6.02
C GLY A 616 -20.17 -5.95 -5.52
N SER A 617 -19.10 -5.97 -4.73
CA SER A 617 -18.43 -4.74 -4.28
C SER A 617 -17.73 -4.01 -5.45
N VAL A 618 -17.14 -4.76 -6.40
CA VAL A 618 -16.56 -4.18 -7.63
C VAL A 618 -17.63 -3.58 -8.53
N MET A 619 -18.74 -4.30 -8.77
CA MET A 619 -19.84 -3.83 -9.61
C MET A 619 -20.64 -2.67 -8.96
N ALA A 620 -20.56 -2.50 -7.64
CA ALA A 620 -21.09 -1.33 -6.94
C ALA A 620 -20.20 -0.08 -7.05
N HIS A 621 -18.90 -0.23 -7.35
CA HIS A 621 -17.99 0.90 -7.53
C HIS A 621 -18.12 1.48 -8.94
N PRO A 622 -18.58 2.74 -9.12
CA PRO A 622 -19.03 3.25 -10.42
C PRO A 622 -17.92 3.25 -11.48
N GLY A 623 -16.69 3.63 -11.10
CA GLY A 623 -15.54 3.60 -12.01
C GLY A 623 -15.12 2.18 -12.39
N CYS A 624 -15.23 1.20 -11.48
CA CYS A 624 -14.82 -0.18 -11.78
C CYS A 624 -15.83 -0.82 -12.72
N ARG A 625 -17.12 -0.68 -12.40
CA ARG A 625 -18.22 -1.10 -13.25
C ARG A 625 -18.09 -0.52 -14.66
N ALA A 626 -17.90 0.79 -14.78
CA ALA A 626 -17.76 1.44 -16.09
C ALA A 626 -16.59 0.89 -16.91
N LEU A 627 -15.43 0.61 -16.29
CA LEU A 627 -14.26 0.04 -16.99
C LEU A 627 -14.44 -1.44 -17.36
N LEU A 628 -15.19 -2.22 -16.57
CA LEU A 628 -15.48 -3.62 -16.86
C LEU A 628 -16.56 -3.78 -17.94
N GLU A 629 -17.63 -2.99 -17.86
CA GLU A 629 -18.74 -2.98 -18.84
C GLU A 629 -18.35 -2.29 -20.17
N ALA A 630 -17.30 -1.46 -20.19
CA ALA A 630 -16.83 -0.81 -21.41
C ALA A 630 -16.36 -1.81 -22.48
N GLU A 631 -16.57 -1.45 -23.74
CA GLU A 631 -16.12 -2.22 -24.90
C GLU A 631 -14.59 -2.33 -24.92
N GLY A 632 -14.11 -3.57 -25.02
CA GLY A 632 -12.71 -3.92 -24.90
C GLY A 632 -12.51 -5.43 -25.02
N LYS A 633 -11.27 -5.87 -25.12
CA LYS A 633 -10.91 -7.29 -25.10
C LYS A 633 -10.23 -7.63 -23.78
N THR A 634 -10.51 -8.83 -23.29
CA THR A 634 -9.91 -9.40 -22.08
C THR A 634 -8.85 -10.44 -22.44
N GLU A 635 -7.92 -10.70 -21.53
CA GLU A 635 -7.03 -11.87 -21.53
C GLU A 635 -6.29 -12.14 -22.86
N SER A 636 -6.03 -11.09 -23.64
CA SER A 636 -5.48 -11.18 -24.99
C SER A 636 -3.97 -11.05 -24.95
N SER A 637 -3.25 -11.90 -25.68
CA SER A 637 -1.78 -11.92 -25.64
C SER A 637 -1.19 -10.98 -26.71
N ILE A 638 -0.31 -10.07 -26.31
CA ILE A 638 0.39 -9.16 -27.22
C ILE A 638 1.87 -9.52 -27.24
N TYR A 639 2.40 -9.72 -28.44
CA TYR A 639 3.79 -10.03 -28.72
C TYR A 639 4.42 -8.88 -29.51
N TRP A 640 5.63 -8.48 -29.17
CA TRP A 640 6.38 -7.49 -29.93
C TRP A 640 7.88 -7.75 -29.87
N THR A 641 8.61 -7.34 -30.90
CA THR A 641 10.07 -7.35 -30.89
C THR A 641 10.56 -6.03 -30.30
N ASP A 642 11.38 -6.09 -29.27
CA ASP A 642 12.01 -4.92 -28.68
C ASP A 642 13.01 -4.27 -29.65
N THR A 643 12.95 -2.95 -29.81
CA THR A 643 13.73 -2.23 -30.83
C THR A 643 15.19 -2.00 -30.46
N GLU A 644 15.55 -2.03 -29.17
CA GLU A 644 16.94 -1.88 -28.70
C GLU A 644 17.67 -3.23 -28.63
N THR A 645 17.02 -4.29 -28.12
CA THR A 645 17.65 -5.61 -27.91
C THR A 645 17.35 -6.64 -29.00
N GLY A 646 16.30 -6.43 -29.81
CA GLY A 646 15.81 -7.44 -30.75
C GLY A 646 15.12 -8.64 -30.08
N GLU A 647 14.89 -8.61 -28.76
CA GLU A 647 14.22 -9.70 -28.05
C GLU A 647 12.71 -9.68 -28.27
N LEU A 648 12.14 -10.84 -28.58
CA LEU A 648 10.69 -11.03 -28.55
C LEU A 648 10.19 -10.94 -27.11
N CYS A 649 9.29 -10.00 -26.86
CA CYS A 649 8.65 -9.74 -25.57
C CYS A 649 7.15 -10.08 -25.66
N ARG A 650 6.54 -10.40 -24.52
CA ARG A 650 5.10 -10.71 -24.43
C ARG A 650 4.44 -10.19 -23.16
N ILE A 651 3.18 -9.80 -23.31
CA ILE A 651 2.27 -9.40 -22.22
C ILE A 651 0.88 -10.02 -22.46
N ARG A 652 0.08 -10.09 -21.40
CA ARG A 652 -1.33 -10.48 -21.46
C ARG A 652 -2.10 -9.54 -20.53
N PRO A 653 -2.61 -8.40 -21.04
CA PRO A 653 -3.42 -7.49 -20.25
C PRO A 653 -4.78 -8.12 -19.90
N ASP A 654 -5.15 -8.08 -18.63
CA ASP A 654 -6.45 -8.54 -18.11
C ASP A 654 -7.63 -7.97 -18.93
N LYS A 655 -7.62 -6.65 -19.18
CA LYS A 655 -8.51 -5.98 -20.13
C LYS A 655 -7.85 -4.74 -20.73
N PHE A 656 -8.09 -4.47 -22.00
CA PHE A 656 -7.89 -3.15 -22.60
C PHE A 656 -9.17 -2.68 -23.28
N LEU A 657 -9.36 -1.36 -23.37
CA LEU A 657 -10.56 -0.78 -24.00
C LEU A 657 -10.33 -0.54 -25.49
N THR A 658 -11.34 -0.78 -26.31
CA THR A 658 -11.25 -0.57 -27.78
C THR A 658 -11.32 0.91 -28.14
N ASN A 659 -12.15 1.67 -27.41
CA ASN A 659 -12.48 3.07 -27.72
C ASN A 659 -11.70 4.08 -26.85
N SER A 660 -10.69 3.63 -26.10
CA SER A 660 -9.87 4.47 -25.23
C SER A 660 -8.53 3.76 -24.98
N PRO A 661 -7.37 4.44 -25.08
CA PRO A 661 -6.07 3.84 -24.80
C PRO A 661 -5.87 3.68 -23.30
N LEU A 662 -6.55 2.68 -22.71
CA LEU A 662 -6.47 2.32 -21.30
C LEU A 662 -6.37 0.79 -21.15
N ILE A 663 -5.36 0.38 -20.38
CA ILE A 663 -5.20 -0.98 -19.89
C ILE A 663 -5.68 -1.03 -18.44
N LEU A 664 -6.52 -2.00 -18.14
CA LEU A 664 -6.96 -2.37 -16.80
C LEU A 664 -6.27 -3.67 -16.40
N ASP A 665 -5.81 -3.72 -15.16
CA ASP A 665 -5.20 -4.90 -14.54
C ASP A 665 -5.84 -5.09 -13.15
N VAL A 666 -6.39 -6.28 -12.89
CA VAL A 666 -7.05 -6.61 -11.63
C VAL A 666 -6.01 -7.08 -10.62
N LYS A 667 -6.18 -6.71 -9.34
CA LYS A 667 -5.32 -7.15 -8.25
C LYS A 667 -6.12 -7.46 -6.99
N LYS A 668 -6.16 -8.74 -6.61
CA LYS A 668 -6.64 -9.16 -5.29
C LYS A 668 -5.58 -8.83 -4.24
N VAL A 669 -5.95 -8.08 -3.20
CA VAL A 669 -5.06 -7.67 -2.09
C VAL A 669 -5.57 -8.22 -0.76
N ALA A 670 -4.68 -8.60 0.15
CA ALA A 670 -5.09 -9.04 1.49
C ALA A 670 -5.72 -7.89 2.29
N ASP A 671 -5.13 -6.70 2.19
CA ASP A 671 -5.58 -5.46 2.81
C ASP A 671 -5.28 -4.28 1.88
N MET A 672 -6.24 -3.36 1.73
CA MET A 672 -6.12 -2.21 0.82
C MET A 672 -4.97 -1.26 1.18
N SER A 673 -4.66 -1.10 2.47
CA SER A 673 -3.55 -0.25 2.94
C SER A 673 -2.17 -0.74 2.47
N ARG A 674 -2.05 -2.05 2.18
CA ARG A 674 -0.79 -2.65 1.71
C ARG A 674 -0.54 -2.46 0.21
N PHE A 675 -1.54 -2.04 -0.59
CA PHE A 675 -1.40 -2.03 -2.04
C PHE A 675 -0.26 -1.12 -2.53
N ALA A 676 -0.06 0.05 -1.93
CA ALA A 676 1.06 0.93 -2.26
C ALA A 676 2.44 0.28 -2.04
N ARG A 677 2.58 -0.55 -1.00
CA ARG A 677 3.80 -1.34 -0.74
C ARG A 677 3.94 -2.50 -1.72
N HIS A 678 2.83 -3.15 -2.08
CA HIS A 678 2.79 -4.21 -3.08
C HIS A 678 3.22 -3.74 -4.48
N VAL A 679 3.00 -2.47 -4.84
CA VAL A 679 3.49 -1.89 -6.11
C VAL A 679 5.02 -1.98 -6.22
N GLU A 680 5.73 -1.80 -5.11
CA GLU A 680 7.18 -1.96 -5.05
C GLU A 680 7.56 -3.45 -4.92
N GLU A 681 7.04 -4.14 -3.90
CA GLU A 681 7.39 -5.54 -3.57
C GLU A 681 7.16 -6.53 -4.73
N PHE A 682 6.07 -6.36 -5.48
CA PHE A 682 5.74 -7.20 -6.64
C PHE A 682 6.01 -6.50 -7.97
N ARG A 683 6.72 -5.37 -7.96
CA ARG A 683 7.18 -4.65 -9.15
C ARG A 683 6.05 -4.34 -10.14
N TYR A 684 4.88 -3.93 -9.64
CA TYR A 684 3.73 -3.59 -10.49
C TYR A 684 4.00 -2.35 -11.34
N HIS A 685 4.90 -1.46 -10.91
CA HIS A 685 5.40 -0.35 -11.71
C HIS A 685 6.16 -0.83 -12.97
N VAL A 686 6.94 -1.91 -12.87
CA VAL A 686 7.59 -2.59 -14.01
C VAL A 686 6.55 -3.29 -14.90
N GLN A 687 5.49 -3.86 -14.31
CA GLN A 687 4.37 -4.44 -15.06
C GLN A 687 3.68 -3.38 -15.92
N ALA A 688 3.27 -2.26 -15.32
CA ALA A 688 2.62 -1.16 -16.03
C ALA A 688 3.46 -0.66 -17.20
N ALA A 689 4.76 -0.38 -16.97
CA ALA A 689 5.66 0.10 -18.02
C ALA A 689 5.83 -0.90 -19.17
N MET A 690 6.05 -2.19 -18.86
CA MET A 690 6.19 -3.24 -19.89
C MET A 690 4.88 -3.42 -20.69
N TYR A 691 3.71 -3.27 -20.04
CA TYR A 691 2.42 -3.42 -20.70
C TYR A 691 2.09 -2.21 -21.57
N CYS A 692 2.39 -0.99 -21.11
CA CYS A 692 2.29 0.22 -21.90
C CYS A 692 3.18 0.16 -23.15
N GLU A 693 4.41 -0.32 -23.03
CA GLU A 693 5.33 -0.44 -24.17
C GLU A 693 4.92 -1.52 -25.17
N GLY A 694 4.46 -2.69 -24.72
CA GLY A 694 3.95 -3.72 -25.63
C GLY A 694 2.68 -3.29 -26.37
N TRP A 695 1.78 -2.59 -25.69
CA TRP A 695 0.60 -1.98 -26.33
C TRP A 695 0.97 -0.89 -27.34
N LYS A 696 1.94 -0.05 -27.01
CA LYS A 696 2.44 1.02 -27.89
C LYS A 696 3.17 0.48 -29.11
N ALA A 697 3.90 -0.62 -28.97
CA ALA A 697 4.51 -1.32 -30.09
C ALA A 697 3.46 -1.93 -31.05
N TYR A 698 2.31 -2.37 -30.52
CA TYR A 698 1.19 -2.91 -31.31
C TYR A 698 0.30 -1.84 -31.94
N SER A 699 -0.14 -0.84 -31.17
CA SER A 699 -1.16 0.15 -31.56
C SER A 699 -0.59 1.47 -32.08
N GLY A 700 0.67 1.79 -31.77
CA GLY A 700 1.27 3.11 -31.97
C GLY A 700 0.94 4.14 -30.87
N GLU A 701 -0.02 3.86 -29.98
CA GLU A 701 -0.45 4.78 -28.92
C GLU A 701 0.08 4.37 -27.54
N THR A 702 0.38 5.34 -26.67
CA THR A 702 0.78 5.05 -25.28
C THR A 702 -0.47 5.01 -24.39
N PRO A 703 -0.79 3.87 -23.75
CA PRO A 703 -2.02 3.74 -22.98
C PRO A 703 -1.82 4.21 -21.54
N ARG A 704 -2.90 4.60 -20.88
CA ARG A 704 -2.93 4.73 -19.42
C ARG A 704 -3.05 3.34 -18.80
N PHE A 705 -2.27 3.07 -17.76
CA PHE A 705 -2.37 1.82 -16.99
C PHE A 705 -3.13 2.06 -15.69
N ALA A 706 -4.16 1.26 -15.44
CA ALA A 706 -5.00 1.34 -14.24
C ALA A 706 -5.07 -0.02 -13.52
N PHE A 707 -4.85 0.00 -12.21
CA PHE A 707 -5.05 -1.16 -11.33
C PHE A 707 -6.44 -1.12 -10.70
N LEU A 708 -7.17 -2.23 -10.77
CA LEU A 708 -8.41 -2.48 -10.04
C LEU A 708 -8.08 -3.36 -8.83
N ALA A 709 -7.81 -2.71 -7.70
CA ALA A 709 -7.51 -3.40 -6.45
C ALA A 709 -8.80 -3.81 -5.72
N VAL A 710 -8.89 -5.08 -5.30
CA VAL A 710 -10.01 -5.64 -4.54
C VAL A 710 -9.49 -6.26 -3.25
N SER A 711 -9.94 -5.77 -2.09
CA SER A 711 -9.50 -6.30 -0.81
C SER A 711 -10.22 -7.59 -0.43
N GLU A 712 -9.47 -8.52 0.13
CA GLU A 712 -9.98 -9.74 0.75
C GLU A 712 -10.39 -9.55 2.21
N SER A 713 -9.86 -8.51 2.88
CA SER A 713 -10.34 -8.08 4.18
C SER A 713 -11.64 -7.28 4.09
N ILE A 714 -12.52 -7.45 5.07
CA ILE A 714 -13.75 -6.68 5.21
C ILE A 714 -13.46 -5.37 5.93
N ASP A 715 -13.92 -4.25 5.39
CA ASP A 715 -14.04 -2.98 6.13
C ASP A 715 -15.50 -2.53 6.13
N CYS A 716 -16.00 -2.10 7.30
CA CYS A 716 -17.38 -1.68 7.52
C CYS A 716 -18.47 -2.59 6.89
N GLY A 717 -18.23 -3.92 6.87
CA GLY A 717 -19.17 -4.92 6.33
C GLY A 717 -19.14 -5.10 4.81
N LYS A 718 -18.18 -4.50 4.11
CA LYS A 718 -17.99 -4.59 2.64
C LYS A 718 -16.55 -5.01 2.31
N TYR A 719 -16.29 -5.38 1.07
CA TYR A 719 -14.93 -5.59 0.56
C TYR A 719 -14.47 -4.31 -0.16
N PRO A 720 -13.47 -3.56 0.37
CA PRO A 720 -12.98 -2.35 -0.29
C PRO A 720 -12.46 -2.60 -1.71
N VAL A 721 -12.82 -1.70 -2.62
CA VAL A 721 -12.38 -1.68 -4.01
C VAL A 721 -11.86 -0.30 -4.35
N HIS A 722 -10.69 -0.23 -4.98
CA HIS A 722 -10.07 1.03 -5.39
C HIS A 722 -9.51 0.92 -6.82
N LEU A 723 -9.60 2.02 -7.56
CA LEU A 723 -8.87 2.22 -8.80
C LEU A 723 -7.61 3.04 -8.52
N TYR A 724 -6.48 2.60 -9.05
CA TYR A 724 -5.20 3.31 -8.97
C TYR A 724 -4.61 3.50 -10.36
N ILE A 725 -4.00 4.65 -10.59
CA ILE A 725 -3.12 4.92 -11.73
C ILE A 725 -1.78 5.33 -11.14
N LEU A 726 -0.67 4.84 -11.69
CA LEU A 726 0.66 5.25 -11.24
C LEU A 726 0.93 6.69 -11.66
N GLU A 727 1.59 7.44 -10.78
CA GLU A 727 2.15 8.74 -11.13
C GLU A 727 3.33 8.54 -12.11
N ASP A 728 3.56 9.51 -12.99
CA ASP A 728 4.52 9.40 -14.10
C ASP A 728 5.94 9.06 -13.60
N GLU A 729 6.36 9.60 -12.45
CA GLU A 729 7.66 9.27 -11.83
C GLU A 729 7.81 7.77 -11.48
N HIS A 730 6.73 7.12 -11.02
CA HIS A 730 6.74 5.68 -10.74
C HIS A 730 6.71 4.85 -12.03
N HIS A 731 6.02 5.33 -13.07
CA HIS A 731 6.04 4.70 -14.39
C HIS A 731 7.46 4.75 -15.00
N ASP A 732 8.15 5.89 -14.92
CA ASP A 732 9.52 6.05 -15.44
C ASP A 732 10.56 5.19 -14.70
N ILE A 733 10.40 5.00 -13.39
CA ILE A 733 11.18 4.03 -12.61
C ILE A 733 10.90 2.61 -13.11
N GLY A 734 9.63 2.26 -13.32
CA GLY A 734 9.20 0.99 -13.90
C GLY A 734 9.81 0.72 -15.27
N TYR A 735 9.79 1.71 -16.15
CA TYR A 735 10.40 1.63 -17.48
C TYR A 735 11.91 1.47 -17.41
N SER A 736 12.59 2.24 -16.55
CA SER A 736 14.05 2.15 -16.37
C SER A 736 14.48 0.76 -15.87
N LEU A 737 13.73 0.18 -14.93
CA LEU A 737 13.94 -1.17 -14.43
C LEU A 737 13.62 -2.25 -15.49
N PHE A 738 12.52 -2.11 -16.23
CA PHE A 738 12.20 -2.96 -17.38
C PHE A 738 13.33 -2.98 -18.41
N ARG A 739 13.84 -1.80 -18.83
CA ARG A 739 14.99 -1.69 -19.75
C ARG A 739 16.23 -2.37 -19.20
N ARG A 740 16.55 -2.18 -17.91
CA ARG A 740 17.70 -2.80 -17.24
C ARG A 740 17.60 -4.33 -17.27
N ASP A 741 16.45 -4.88 -16.92
CA ASP A 741 16.24 -6.32 -16.82
C ASP A 741 16.22 -6.97 -18.20
N LEU A 742 15.56 -6.36 -19.19
CA LEU A 742 15.55 -6.85 -20.57
C LEU A 742 16.94 -6.82 -21.21
N ASN A 743 17.70 -5.74 -21.02
CA ASN A 743 19.09 -5.66 -21.46
C ASN A 743 19.99 -6.69 -20.76
N THR A 744 19.70 -7.02 -19.50
CA THR A 744 20.44 -8.07 -18.75
C THR A 744 20.09 -9.46 -19.28
N TYR A 745 18.80 -9.74 -19.48
CA TYR A 745 18.31 -10.96 -20.13
C TYR A 745 18.96 -11.18 -21.49
N HIS A 746 18.94 -10.18 -22.37
CA HIS A 746 19.56 -10.23 -23.68
C HIS A 746 21.06 -10.55 -23.60
N LYS A 747 21.82 -9.86 -22.72
CA LYS A 747 23.25 -10.13 -22.51
C LYS A 747 23.50 -11.56 -22.03
N CYS A 748 22.71 -12.06 -21.07
CA CYS A 748 22.82 -13.43 -20.57
C CYS A 748 22.49 -14.47 -21.64
N LYS A 749 21.43 -14.25 -22.42
CA LYS A 749 21.01 -15.10 -23.54
C LYS A 749 22.06 -15.15 -24.66
N SER A 750 22.50 -13.99 -25.16
CA SER A 750 23.47 -13.87 -26.26
C SER A 750 24.86 -14.41 -25.90
N SER A 751 25.27 -14.31 -24.64
CA SER A 751 26.57 -14.86 -24.17
C SER A 751 26.48 -16.28 -23.60
N ASN A 752 25.26 -16.81 -23.45
CA ASN A 752 24.91 -18.00 -22.67
C ASN A 752 25.54 -18.03 -21.25
N LYS A 753 25.59 -16.86 -20.58
CA LYS A 753 26.16 -16.70 -19.23
C LYS A 753 25.12 -16.11 -18.28
N TRP A 754 24.57 -16.96 -17.43
CA TRP A 754 23.49 -16.62 -16.49
C TRP A 754 23.98 -16.41 -15.05
N GLY A 755 25.29 -16.57 -14.81
CA GLY A 755 25.88 -16.50 -13.48
C GLY A 755 25.66 -17.78 -12.66
N TRP A 756 26.08 -17.76 -11.40
CA TRP A 756 26.09 -18.92 -10.50
C TRP A 756 25.00 -18.88 -9.42
N GLY A 757 24.11 -17.88 -9.43
CA GLY A 757 23.08 -17.71 -8.39
C GLY A 757 23.58 -17.09 -7.08
N PHE A 758 24.81 -16.57 -7.02
CA PHE A 758 25.30 -15.88 -5.82
C PHE A 758 24.72 -14.47 -5.72
N GLU A 759 23.86 -14.27 -4.73
CA GLU A 759 23.43 -12.94 -4.27
C GLU A 759 24.41 -12.39 -3.23
N ILE A 760 24.78 -11.11 -3.35
CA ILE A 760 25.64 -10.43 -2.38
C ILE A 760 24.77 -10.01 -1.19
N ILE A 761 24.75 -10.84 -0.14
CA ILE A 761 24.09 -10.48 1.11
C ILE A 761 24.94 -9.43 1.82
N GLU A 762 24.41 -8.21 1.83
CA GLU A 762 25.03 -7.05 2.45
C GLU A 762 24.50 -6.90 3.89
N ARG A 763 25.39 -6.79 4.89
CA ARG A 763 24.99 -6.72 6.32
C ARG A 763 23.91 -5.64 6.52
N PRO A 764 22.76 -5.89 7.19
CA PRO A 764 21.67 -4.90 7.26
C PRO A 764 22.12 -3.55 7.83
N TYR A 765 21.49 -2.45 7.41
CA TYR A 765 21.89 -1.08 7.81
C TYR A 765 21.94 -0.89 9.33
N TRP A 766 20.93 -1.39 10.06
CA TRP A 766 20.87 -1.36 11.53
C TRP A 766 22.01 -2.11 12.23
N ALA A 767 22.75 -2.95 11.50
CA ALA A 767 23.94 -3.66 11.97
C ALA A 767 25.26 -3.05 11.45
N ARG A 768 25.25 -1.97 10.66
CA ARG A 768 26.50 -1.36 10.11
C ARG A 768 27.25 -0.47 11.10
N GLY A 769 26.61 -0.03 12.18
CA GLY A 769 27.23 0.71 13.29
C GLY A 769 26.90 2.20 13.28
#